data_AF-A0A6L2P7I1-F1
#
_entry.id   AF-A0A6L2P7I1-F1
#
_cell.length_a   1.000
_cell.length_b   1.000
_cell.length_c   1.000
_cell.angle_alpha   90.00
_cell.angle_beta   90.00
_cell.angle_gamma   90.00
#
_symmetry.space_group_name_H-M   'P 1'
#
loop_
_entity.id
_entity.type
_entity.pdbx_description
1 polymer ?
#
loop_
_entity_poly.entity_id
_entity_poly.type
_entity_poly.pdbx_seq_one_letter_code
_entity_poly.pdbx_strand_id
1 'polypeptide(L)'
;MARKEDFDLFVAGKTGSFKGISINIEDKETNPIAKNIQNIKVLTKEHEITSLAWGGPDEVDVLIGMSCQRVKIYDTDFKAFTCSVDASCGHGSIRGISRYKEKLLTAVASGHVKVCSHVKDSGNIIDTGGPIEKMRHSSVNADIIAVGGKENDLKLWNLEQKACTFAAKNVKLDMLQLRVPVWISDMDFLGDSTKVAVCTRYGHVRVYDPNTPQRRPVLNMDVPEQSLTALAVTNRDHHVVVGSTKGKIMLIDLRRKGSVVQHYKGAVGSLKSIACHKTEPYIVSVGFDRHLLVHNLNSRALLQKMYLKCLLNCILLRSNAFLKTMDNKGSEDDIQIIEDDYDELFNNMETVEEASPRKRCKLKSVTSVYFLQILGGSTHDKEFILKLIMDTVYPVELVPVMYSEEGEHTSFLAQRCGPAIERLCRSNLVVNIPNGPSLELQIVLAFVHIKDVRLNTNEILLNVIQKRFNSKTKYLDLSNFHRDPDICDLIFCPLSQAKILSHVLNAVKSTHKLVASINLSHNDLSSLRALEALWMIQTLVKLDLRHNMVKNIKDLEVLRPMQLSELLLDQNPLCQFYSDEYPYISAVRGILPSLLKLTEVIVHCDNVRACCKSFSYLVGRANWGADICTASRTDTNQIISKAY
;
A
#
# COMPACT_ATOMS: atom_id res chain seq x y z
N MET A 1 -3.41 -20.41 16.41
CA MET A 1 -3.95 -19.03 16.43
C MET A 1 -4.90 -18.89 15.26
N ALA A 2 -6.20 -18.90 15.50
CA ALA A 2 -7.21 -18.82 14.44
C ALA A 2 -7.16 -17.43 13.77
N ARG A 3 -6.89 -17.40 12.46
CA ARG A 3 -6.92 -16.20 11.59
C ARG A 3 -8.34 -15.62 11.63
N LYS A 4 -8.54 -14.56 12.42
CA LYS A 4 -9.87 -14.20 12.95
C LYS A 4 -10.74 -13.30 12.06
N GLU A 5 -10.39 -13.05 10.80
CA GLU A 5 -11.24 -12.35 9.81
C GLU A 5 -10.45 -12.16 8.50
N ASP A 6 -10.39 -13.18 7.66
CA ASP A 6 -9.81 -13.06 6.32
C ASP A 6 -10.80 -13.56 5.26
N PHE A 7 -10.61 -13.14 4.01
CA PHE A 7 -11.54 -13.48 2.93
C PHE A 7 -11.42 -14.97 2.54
N ASP A 8 -12.58 -15.60 2.30
CA ASP A 8 -12.68 -16.98 1.82
C ASP A 8 -12.10 -17.13 0.41
N LEU A 9 -12.28 -16.12 -0.43
CA LEU A 9 -11.82 -16.14 -1.81
C LEU A 9 -11.53 -14.73 -2.34
N PHE A 10 -10.67 -14.67 -3.34
CA PHE A 10 -10.32 -13.46 -4.06
C PHE A 10 -10.77 -13.57 -5.51
N VAL A 11 -11.30 -12.47 -6.04
CA VAL A 11 -11.67 -12.37 -7.45
C VAL A 11 -11.03 -11.17 -8.10
N ALA A 12 -10.66 -11.36 -9.36
CA ALA A 12 -10.11 -10.32 -10.19
C ALA A 12 -10.92 -10.11 -11.46
N GLY A 13 -10.95 -8.86 -11.93
CA GLY A 13 -11.74 -8.43 -13.07
C GLY A 13 -10.94 -7.82 -14.21
N LYS A 14 -11.61 -7.69 -15.36
CA LYS A 14 -11.03 -7.23 -16.62
C LYS A 14 -10.50 -5.80 -16.58
N THR A 15 -11.04 -4.95 -15.71
CA THR A 15 -10.58 -3.57 -15.55
C THR A 15 -9.54 -3.44 -14.43
N GLY A 16 -8.94 -4.55 -13.97
CA GLY A 16 -8.02 -4.53 -12.84
C GLY A 16 -8.69 -4.46 -11.47
N SER A 17 -9.99 -4.70 -11.38
CA SER A 17 -10.68 -4.75 -10.08
C SER A 17 -10.23 -5.98 -9.31
N PHE A 18 -9.77 -5.81 -8.07
CA PHE A 18 -9.41 -6.91 -7.17
C PHE A 18 -10.27 -6.82 -5.90
N LYS A 19 -10.99 -7.91 -5.57
CA LYS A 19 -11.95 -7.97 -4.45
C LYS A 19 -11.72 -9.20 -3.58
N GLY A 20 -11.82 -9.00 -2.28
CA GLY A 20 -11.92 -10.08 -1.30
C GLY A 20 -13.40 -10.37 -1.01
N ILE A 21 -13.76 -11.64 -0.94
CA ILE A 21 -15.13 -12.10 -0.71
C ILE A 21 -15.13 -13.08 0.46
N SER A 22 -16.06 -12.87 1.39
CA SER A 22 -16.38 -13.83 2.43
C SER A 22 -17.85 -14.24 2.34
N ILE A 23 -18.10 -15.54 2.43
CA ILE A 23 -19.42 -16.15 2.23
C ILE A 23 -19.67 -17.12 3.38
N ASN A 24 -20.71 -16.86 4.17
CA ASN A 24 -21.25 -17.87 5.06
C ASN A 24 -22.27 -18.70 4.27
N ILE A 25 -21.99 -20.00 4.09
CA ILE A 25 -22.85 -20.90 3.31
C ILE A 25 -24.02 -21.43 4.16
N GLU A 26 -23.84 -21.52 5.47
CA GLU A 26 -24.79 -22.19 6.37
C GLU A 26 -25.88 -21.25 6.88
N ASP A 27 -25.52 -20.00 7.15
CA ASP A 27 -26.47 -18.97 7.54
C ASP A 27 -26.89 -18.16 6.30
N LYS A 28 -28.08 -18.49 5.78
CA LYS A 28 -28.66 -17.80 4.62
C LYS A 28 -29.10 -16.37 4.93
N GLU A 29 -29.20 -16.00 6.22
CA GLU A 29 -29.58 -14.65 6.62
C GLU A 29 -28.38 -13.69 6.60
N THR A 30 -27.16 -14.20 6.79
CA THR A 30 -25.96 -13.37 6.65
C THR A 30 -25.64 -13.09 5.19
N ASN A 31 -25.81 -11.83 4.79
CA ASN A 31 -25.42 -11.39 3.46
C ASN A 31 -23.91 -11.56 3.24
N PRO A 32 -23.48 -12.12 2.10
CA PRO A 32 -22.07 -12.30 1.81
C PRO A 32 -21.37 -10.95 1.61
N ILE A 33 -20.14 -10.86 2.11
CA ILE A 33 -19.37 -9.62 2.14
C ILE A 33 -18.43 -9.60 0.93
N ALA A 34 -18.50 -8.52 0.14
CA ALA A 34 -17.57 -8.26 -0.95
C ALA A 34 -16.87 -6.92 -0.75
N LYS A 35 -15.55 -6.93 -0.50
CA LYS A 35 -14.74 -5.73 -0.30
C LYS A 35 -13.82 -5.49 -1.49
N ASN A 36 -13.84 -4.26 -2.03
CA ASN A 36 -12.85 -3.86 -3.02
C ASN A 36 -11.51 -3.58 -2.33
N ILE A 37 -10.47 -4.28 -2.74
CA ILE A 37 -9.11 -4.11 -2.20
C ILE A 37 -8.38 -3.01 -2.97
N GLN A 38 -8.67 -2.87 -4.27
CA GLN A 38 -8.09 -1.84 -5.12
C GLN A 38 -9.05 -0.66 -5.33
N ASN A 39 -8.50 0.56 -5.40
CA ASN A 39 -9.28 1.76 -5.64
C ASN A 39 -9.80 1.79 -7.08
N ILE A 40 -11.13 1.72 -7.23
CA ILE A 40 -11.82 1.65 -8.52
C ILE A 40 -11.55 2.89 -9.39
N LYS A 41 -11.28 4.06 -8.78
CA LYS A 41 -11.09 5.32 -9.51
C LYS A 41 -9.81 5.39 -10.35
N VAL A 42 -8.83 4.52 -10.09
CA VAL A 42 -7.52 4.51 -10.76
C VAL A 42 -7.43 3.39 -11.82
N LEU A 43 -8.51 2.63 -12.01
CA LEU A 43 -8.50 1.42 -12.83
C LEU A 43 -8.71 1.72 -14.32
N THR A 44 -7.72 1.36 -15.14
CA THR A 44 -7.79 1.39 -16.60
C THR A 44 -7.84 -0.04 -17.18
N LYS A 45 -8.18 -0.18 -18.47
CA LYS A 45 -8.17 -1.48 -19.17
C LYS A 45 -6.77 -2.09 -19.27
N GLU A 46 -5.71 -1.29 -19.17
CA GLU A 46 -4.32 -1.74 -19.24
C GLU A 46 -3.90 -2.53 -17.98
N HIS A 47 -4.62 -2.35 -16.88
CA HIS A 47 -4.43 -3.07 -15.64
C HIS A 47 -5.30 -4.33 -15.55
N GLU A 48 -5.77 -4.90 -16.67
CA GLU A 48 -6.51 -6.16 -16.68
C GLU A 48 -5.72 -7.23 -15.91
N ILE A 49 -6.34 -7.81 -14.88
CA ILE A 49 -5.74 -8.91 -14.13
C ILE A 49 -6.05 -10.20 -14.90
N THR A 50 -5.00 -10.88 -15.34
CA THR A 50 -5.06 -12.06 -16.21
C THR A 50 -4.77 -13.35 -15.48
N SER A 51 -4.05 -13.28 -14.36
CA SER A 51 -3.65 -14.44 -13.56
C SER A 51 -3.64 -14.10 -12.06
N LEU A 52 -4.11 -15.04 -11.25
CA LEU A 52 -3.98 -15.03 -9.79
C LEU A 52 -3.33 -16.34 -9.33
N ALA A 53 -2.47 -16.27 -8.33
CA ALA A 53 -1.92 -17.45 -7.65
C ALA A 53 -1.59 -17.14 -6.20
N TRP A 54 -1.57 -18.16 -5.34
CA TRP A 54 -0.97 -18.05 -4.02
C TRP A 54 0.55 -17.98 -4.14
N GLY A 55 1.19 -17.14 -3.31
CA GLY A 55 2.64 -17.00 -3.27
C GLY A 55 3.36 -18.17 -2.59
N GLY A 56 2.63 -18.95 -1.78
CA GLY A 56 3.14 -20.12 -1.08
C GLY A 56 2.00 -20.95 -0.47
N PRO A 57 2.32 -22.12 0.12
CA PRO A 57 1.34 -23.01 0.71
C PRO A 57 0.64 -22.43 1.94
N ASP A 58 1.25 -21.45 2.62
CA ASP A 58 0.67 -20.79 3.80
C ASP A 58 -0.43 -19.77 3.45
N GLU A 59 -0.62 -19.49 2.14
CA GLU A 59 -1.64 -18.60 1.59
C GLU A 59 -1.62 -17.18 2.22
N VAL A 60 -0.41 -16.69 2.53
CA VAL A 60 -0.17 -15.35 3.09
C VAL A 60 -0.13 -14.30 1.99
N ASP A 61 0.55 -14.59 0.89
CA ASP A 61 0.68 -13.70 -0.27
C ASP A 61 -0.23 -14.12 -1.43
N VAL A 62 -0.89 -13.15 -2.05
CA VAL A 62 -1.58 -13.29 -3.33
C VAL A 62 -0.77 -12.62 -4.43
N LEU A 63 -0.38 -13.40 -5.43
CA LEU A 63 0.31 -12.93 -6.63
C LEU A 63 -0.71 -12.54 -7.70
N ILE A 64 -0.59 -11.32 -8.22
CA ILE A 64 -1.53 -10.71 -9.16
C ILE A 64 -0.79 -10.34 -10.44
N GLY A 65 -1.01 -11.12 -11.51
CA GLY A 65 -0.45 -10.85 -12.83
C GLY A 65 -1.38 -10.00 -13.69
N MET A 66 -0.84 -8.93 -14.27
CA MET A 66 -1.59 -7.98 -15.11
C MET A 66 -1.22 -8.07 -16.60
N SER A 67 -2.08 -7.52 -17.47
CA SER A 67 -1.85 -7.44 -18.91
C SER A 67 -0.67 -6.57 -19.30
N CYS A 68 -0.36 -5.54 -18.52
CA CYS A 68 0.80 -4.66 -18.72
C CYS A 68 2.14 -5.28 -18.27
N GLN A 69 2.20 -6.61 -18.09
CA GLN A 69 3.39 -7.34 -17.65
C GLN A 69 3.93 -6.93 -16.27
N ARG A 70 3.12 -6.26 -15.46
CA ARG A 70 3.40 -6.01 -14.04
C ARG A 70 2.81 -7.09 -13.16
N VAL A 71 3.50 -7.38 -12.07
CA VAL A 71 3.02 -8.23 -11.00
C VAL A 71 2.89 -7.43 -9.72
N LYS A 72 1.73 -7.55 -9.06
CA LYS A 72 1.51 -7.04 -7.71
C LYS A 72 1.40 -8.18 -6.72
N ILE A 73 1.88 -7.96 -5.51
CA ILE A 73 1.78 -8.90 -4.39
C ILE A 73 0.90 -8.26 -3.33
N TYR A 74 -0.15 -8.97 -2.93
CA TYR A 74 -1.06 -8.56 -1.87
C TYR A 74 -0.89 -9.50 -0.68
N ASP A 75 -0.51 -8.95 0.45
CA ASP A 75 -0.38 -9.70 1.70
C ASP A 75 -1.72 -9.70 2.42
N THR A 76 -2.18 -10.90 2.78
CA THR A 76 -3.49 -11.14 3.41
C THR A 76 -3.48 -10.88 4.91
N ASP A 77 -2.33 -11.02 5.58
CA ASP A 77 -2.17 -10.74 7.01
C ASP A 77 -2.11 -9.23 7.26
N PHE A 78 -1.34 -8.48 6.46
CA PHE A 78 -1.27 -7.02 6.52
C PHE A 78 -2.41 -6.33 5.75
N LYS A 79 -3.17 -7.08 4.96
CA LYS A 79 -4.27 -6.59 4.10
C LYS A 79 -3.85 -5.46 3.16
N ALA A 80 -2.60 -5.50 2.69
CA ALA A 80 -1.99 -4.43 1.91
C ALA A 80 -1.17 -4.97 0.72
N PHE A 81 -0.98 -4.14 -0.31
CA PHE A 81 -0.05 -4.46 -1.39
C PHE A 81 1.39 -4.25 -0.90
N THR A 82 2.18 -5.33 -0.88
CA THR A 82 3.56 -5.30 -0.41
C THR A 82 4.52 -4.93 -1.53
N CYS A 83 4.28 -5.43 -2.74
CA CYS A 83 5.23 -5.30 -3.84
C CYS A 83 4.55 -5.03 -5.19
N SER A 84 5.23 -4.28 -6.05
CA SER A 84 4.95 -4.22 -7.49
C SER A 84 6.25 -4.43 -8.26
N VAL A 85 6.33 -5.49 -9.04
CA VAL A 85 7.50 -5.85 -9.85
C VAL A 85 7.14 -5.71 -11.33
N ASP A 86 8.05 -5.13 -12.12
CA ASP A 86 7.96 -5.20 -13.57
C ASP A 86 8.55 -6.53 -14.06
N ALA A 87 7.68 -7.36 -14.63
CA ALA A 87 8.02 -8.68 -15.15
C ALA A 87 8.08 -8.68 -16.68
N SER A 88 8.37 -7.54 -17.30
CA SER A 88 8.49 -7.40 -18.75
C SER A 88 9.39 -8.50 -19.36
N CYS A 89 8.80 -9.36 -20.19
CA CYS A 89 9.49 -10.29 -21.07
C CYS A 89 8.64 -10.60 -22.31
N GLY A 90 9.25 -10.47 -23.49
CA GLY A 90 8.55 -10.66 -24.77
C GLY A 90 7.32 -9.75 -24.93
N HIS A 91 6.32 -10.26 -25.65
CA HIS A 91 5.11 -9.51 -25.99
C HIS A 91 3.84 -10.17 -25.44
N GLY A 92 2.83 -9.33 -25.14
CA GLY A 92 1.51 -9.76 -24.70
C GLY A 92 1.31 -9.75 -23.18
N SER A 93 0.19 -10.31 -22.73
CA SER A 93 -0.22 -10.30 -21.32
C SER A 93 0.38 -11.48 -20.54
N ILE A 94 0.47 -11.36 -19.20
CA ILE A 94 0.84 -12.48 -18.33
C ILE A 94 -0.24 -13.57 -18.41
N ARG A 95 0.15 -14.83 -18.63
CA ARG A 95 -0.74 -16.01 -18.74
C ARG A 95 -0.54 -17.07 -17.67
N GLY A 96 0.47 -16.90 -16.83
CA GLY A 96 0.62 -17.63 -15.58
C GLY A 96 1.64 -16.97 -14.67
N ILE A 97 1.48 -17.23 -13.39
CA ILE A 97 2.28 -16.64 -12.32
C ILE A 97 2.40 -17.65 -11.18
N SER A 98 3.59 -17.75 -10.58
CA SER A 98 3.86 -18.55 -9.39
C SER A 98 5.15 -18.09 -8.71
N ARG A 99 5.51 -18.71 -7.58
CA ARG A 99 6.79 -18.50 -6.91
C ARG A 99 7.66 -19.75 -7.05
N TYR A 100 8.94 -19.56 -7.36
CA TYR A 100 9.92 -20.63 -7.57
C TYR A 100 11.22 -20.26 -6.87
N LYS A 101 11.65 -21.06 -5.88
CA LYS A 101 12.87 -20.83 -5.07
C LYS A 101 12.96 -19.38 -4.58
N GLU A 102 11.90 -18.89 -3.92
CA GLU A 102 11.71 -17.50 -3.45
C GLU A 102 11.68 -16.39 -4.52
N LYS A 103 11.82 -16.74 -5.80
CA LYS A 103 11.75 -15.80 -6.93
C LYS A 103 10.39 -15.85 -7.60
N LEU A 104 9.99 -14.75 -8.24
CA LEU A 104 8.73 -14.68 -8.96
C LEU A 104 8.88 -15.32 -10.34
N LEU A 105 8.00 -16.25 -10.69
CA LEU A 105 7.94 -16.88 -12.00
C LEU A 105 6.76 -16.31 -12.78
N THR A 106 7.01 -15.77 -13.97
CA THR A 106 5.99 -15.20 -14.84
C THR A 106 6.08 -15.76 -16.24
N ALA A 107 4.93 -16.16 -16.81
CA ALA A 107 4.81 -16.59 -18.20
C ALA A 107 3.96 -15.60 -18.99
N VAL A 108 4.41 -15.21 -20.18
CA VAL A 108 3.75 -14.21 -21.03
C VAL A 108 3.22 -14.85 -22.30
N ALA A 109 2.18 -14.26 -22.88
CA ALA A 109 1.44 -14.82 -24.02
C ALA A 109 2.32 -15.15 -25.26
N SER A 110 3.45 -14.47 -25.44
CA SER A 110 4.40 -14.74 -26.53
C SER A 110 5.14 -16.06 -26.42
N GLY A 111 5.16 -16.72 -25.25
CA GLY A 111 5.93 -17.96 -25.05
C GLY A 111 7.12 -17.82 -24.11
N HIS A 112 7.41 -16.61 -23.62
CA HIS A 112 8.53 -16.34 -22.73
C HIS A 112 8.14 -16.57 -21.27
N VAL A 113 8.99 -17.30 -20.54
CA VAL A 113 8.90 -17.52 -19.10
C VAL A 113 10.12 -16.89 -18.44
N LYS A 114 9.91 -16.01 -17.48
CA LYS A 114 10.98 -15.29 -16.77
C LYS A 114 10.93 -15.61 -15.29
N VAL A 115 12.09 -15.92 -14.72
CA VAL A 115 12.30 -15.96 -13.27
C VAL A 115 12.82 -14.59 -12.84
N CYS A 116 11.97 -13.77 -12.22
CA CYS A 116 12.31 -12.44 -11.74
C CYS A 116 12.82 -12.52 -10.29
N SER A 117 14.01 -11.99 -10.03
CA SER A 117 14.50 -11.67 -8.69
C SER A 117 14.03 -10.29 -8.23
N HIS A 118 14.04 -10.06 -6.91
CA HIS A 118 13.77 -8.76 -6.31
C HIS A 118 14.83 -7.69 -6.66
N VAL A 119 16.04 -8.12 -7.02
CA VAL A 119 17.10 -7.27 -7.57
C VAL A 119 16.97 -7.26 -9.09
N LYS A 120 17.17 -6.08 -9.73
CA LYS A 120 17.26 -5.90 -11.20
C LYS A 120 18.41 -6.73 -11.75
N ASP A 121 18.18 -8.02 -11.83
CA ASP A 121 19.06 -8.97 -12.46
C ASP A 121 18.42 -9.38 -13.78
N SER A 122 19.24 -9.63 -14.80
CA SER A 122 18.81 -10.17 -16.07
C SER A 122 18.25 -11.57 -15.84
N GLY A 123 16.97 -11.63 -15.46
CA GLY A 123 16.28 -12.87 -15.11
C GLY A 123 16.42 -13.88 -16.24
N ASN A 124 16.65 -15.14 -15.90
CA ASN A 124 16.71 -16.23 -16.87
C ASN A 124 15.38 -16.30 -17.64
N ILE A 125 15.42 -15.98 -18.93
CA ILE A 125 14.28 -16.10 -19.84
C ILE A 125 14.35 -17.47 -20.53
N ILE A 126 13.26 -18.21 -20.49
CA ILE A 126 13.07 -19.49 -21.18
C ILE A 126 12.03 -19.27 -22.27
N ASP A 127 12.37 -19.58 -23.52
CA ASP A 127 11.42 -19.61 -24.63
C ASP A 127 10.80 -21.01 -24.73
N THR A 128 9.47 -21.07 -24.61
CA THR A 128 8.71 -22.33 -24.66
C THR A 128 8.32 -22.75 -26.08
N GLY A 129 8.71 -21.98 -27.10
CA GLY A 129 8.56 -22.32 -28.51
C GLY A 129 7.12 -22.21 -29.01
N GLY A 130 6.41 -21.14 -28.67
CA GLY A 130 5.08 -20.83 -29.18
C GLY A 130 4.21 -20.02 -28.22
N PRO A 131 3.05 -19.51 -28.69
CA PRO A 131 2.17 -18.70 -27.86
C PRO A 131 1.57 -19.51 -26.71
N ILE A 132 1.46 -18.88 -25.55
CA ILE A 132 0.89 -19.47 -24.34
C ILE A 132 -0.46 -18.83 -24.09
N GLU A 133 -1.49 -19.65 -23.86
CA GLU A 133 -2.79 -19.19 -23.36
C GLU A 133 -2.86 -19.33 -21.83
N LYS A 134 -2.22 -20.38 -21.29
CA LYS A 134 -2.15 -20.68 -19.86
C LYS A 134 -0.83 -21.34 -19.45
N MET A 135 -0.33 -20.98 -18.27
CA MET A 135 0.75 -21.70 -17.58
C MET A 135 0.27 -22.17 -16.20
N ARG A 136 0.67 -23.38 -15.81
CA ARG A 136 0.46 -23.95 -14.47
C ARG A 136 1.77 -24.47 -13.90
N HIS A 137 1.97 -24.22 -12.61
CA HIS A 137 3.06 -24.82 -11.85
C HIS A 137 2.60 -26.17 -11.30
N SER A 138 3.44 -27.20 -11.39
CA SER A 138 3.17 -28.48 -10.76
C SER A 138 3.12 -28.35 -9.24
N SER A 139 2.13 -28.99 -8.61
CA SER A 139 2.03 -29.15 -7.16
C SER A 139 3.02 -30.17 -6.59
N VAL A 140 3.45 -31.13 -7.41
CA VAL A 140 4.29 -32.27 -7.01
C VAL A 140 5.77 -31.96 -7.17
N ASN A 141 6.15 -31.35 -8.29
CA ASN A 141 7.54 -31.02 -8.59
C ASN A 141 7.70 -29.53 -8.84
N ALA A 142 8.34 -28.84 -7.89
CA ALA A 142 8.57 -27.40 -7.94
C ALA A 142 9.40 -26.95 -9.15
N ASP A 143 10.16 -27.83 -9.80
CA ASP A 143 10.95 -27.47 -10.98
C ASP A 143 10.15 -27.59 -12.28
N ILE A 144 8.94 -28.16 -12.26
CA ILE A 144 8.16 -28.43 -13.48
C ILE A 144 7.01 -27.44 -13.65
N ILE A 145 6.94 -26.85 -14.85
CA ILE A 145 5.80 -26.07 -15.31
C ILE A 145 5.15 -26.68 -16.54
N ALA A 146 3.83 -26.54 -16.63
CA ALA A 146 3.03 -26.89 -17.80
C ALA A 146 2.64 -25.61 -18.56
N VAL A 147 2.82 -25.62 -19.87
CA VAL A 147 2.44 -24.52 -20.77
C VAL A 147 1.66 -25.07 -21.97
N GLY A 148 0.75 -24.25 -22.50
CA GLY A 148 0.00 -24.57 -23.71
C GLY A 148 -0.82 -23.38 -24.21
N GLY A 149 -1.23 -23.42 -25.47
CA GLY A 149 -1.95 -22.34 -26.12
C GLY A 149 -2.51 -22.68 -27.50
N LYS A 150 -2.62 -21.66 -28.36
CA LYS A 150 -3.12 -21.79 -29.74
C LYS A 150 -2.02 -22.38 -30.63
N GLU A 151 -2.30 -23.49 -31.29
CA GLU A 151 -1.33 -24.28 -32.06
C GLU A 151 -0.06 -24.67 -31.29
N ASN A 152 -0.12 -24.60 -29.96
CA ASN A 152 0.93 -24.99 -29.02
C ASN A 152 0.33 -25.98 -28.03
N ASP A 153 0.52 -27.27 -28.30
CA ASP A 153 0.03 -28.36 -27.44
C ASP A 153 0.76 -28.36 -26.08
N LEU A 154 0.34 -29.23 -25.16
CA LEU A 154 0.91 -29.29 -23.82
C LEU A 154 2.42 -29.56 -23.87
N LYS A 155 3.19 -28.68 -23.23
CA LYS A 155 4.62 -28.88 -22.98
C LYS A 155 4.89 -28.79 -21.48
N LEU A 156 5.72 -29.68 -20.97
CA LEU A 156 6.29 -29.62 -19.63
C LEU A 156 7.74 -29.17 -19.73
N TRP A 157 8.08 -28.16 -18.96
CA TRP A 157 9.42 -27.59 -18.90
C TRP A 157 9.99 -27.75 -17.50
N ASN A 158 11.24 -28.20 -17.44
CA ASN A 158 12.02 -28.18 -16.20
C ASN A 158 12.77 -26.84 -16.13
N LEU A 159 12.51 -26.07 -15.08
CA LEU A 159 13.06 -24.74 -14.84
C LEU A 159 14.56 -24.76 -14.49
N GLU A 160 15.04 -25.83 -13.85
CA GLU A 160 16.45 -26.00 -13.51
C GLU A 160 17.29 -26.36 -14.74
N GLN A 161 16.82 -27.32 -15.53
CA GLN A 161 17.50 -27.76 -16.75
C GLN A 161 17.26 -26.83 -17.96
N LYS A 162 16.29 -25.92 -17.86
CA LYS A 162 15.82 -25.07 -18.97
C LYS A 162 15.46 -25.88 -20.22
N ALA A 163 14.95 -27.09 -20.02
CA ALA A 163 14.69 -28.05 -21.08
C ALA A 163 13.23 -28.54 -21.04
N CYS A 164 12.68 -28.80 -22.22
CA CYS A 164 11.36 -29.40 -22.36
C CYS A 164 11.46 -30.89 -22.02
N THR A 165 10.87 -31.32 -20.90
CA THR A 165 10.86 -32.72 -20.46
C THR A 165 9.80 -33.54 -21.18
N PHE A 166 8.66 -32.92 -21.50
CA PHE A 166 7.57 -33.56 -22.23
C PHE A 166 6.97 -32.59 -23.23
N ALA A 167 6.73 -33.05 -24.46
CA ALA A 167 6.00 -32.28 -25.46
C ALA A 167 4.91 -33.18 -26.08
N ALA A 168 3.66 -32.78 -25.94
CA ALA A 168 2.53 -33.52 -26.49
C ALA A 168 2.64 -33.65 -28.02
N LYS A 169 2.20 -34.79 -28.53
CA LYS A 169 1.89 -34.98 -29.95
C LYS A 169 0.38 -34.87 -30.12
N ASN A 170 -0.02 -34.17 -31.16
CA ASN A 170 -1.43 -34.04 -31.51
C ASN A 170 -2.08 -35.42 -31.71
N VAL A 171 -3.42 -35.48 -31.66
CA VAL A 171 -4.20 -36.68 -31.93
C VAL A 171 -4.04 -37.15 -33.38
N LYS A 172 -4.56 -38.35 -33.69
CA LYS A 172 -4.57 -38.85 -35.07
C LYS A 172 -5.48 -37.96 -35.92
N LEU A 173 -5.29 -38.04 -37.25
CA LEU A 173 -6.21 -37.40 -38.18
C LEU A 173 -7.64 -37.90 -37.92
N ASP A 174 -8.61 -37.04 -38.20
CA ASP A 174 -10.02 -37.39 -38.04
C ASP A 174 -10.48 -38.40 -39.10
N MET A 175 -11.78 -38.74 -39.07
CA MET A 175 -12.38 -39.67 -40.05
C MET A 175 -12.30 -39.16 -41.50
N LEU A 176 -12.15 -37.84 -41.70
CA LEU A 176 -11.99 -37.18 -42.99
C LEU A 176 -10.51 -37.03 -43.38
N GLN A 177 -9.59 -37.62 -42.61
CA GLN A 177 -8.13 -37.48 -42.75
C GLN A 177 -7.63 -36.04 -42.60
N LEU A 178 -8.36 -35.19 -41.88
CA LEU A 178 -7.96 -33.83 -41.59
C LEU A 178 -7.21 -33.71 -40.25
N ARG A 179 -6.30 -32.74 -40.17
CA ARG A 179 -5.57 -32.43 -38.93
C ARG A 179 -6.52 -31.77 -37.94
N VAL A 180 -6.67 -32.40 -36.78
CA VAL A 180 -7.43 -31.82 -35.65
C VAL A 180 -6.70 -30.59 -35.12
N PRO A 181 -7.30 -29.39 -35.11
CA PRO A 181 -6.64 -28.19 -34.62
C PRO A 181 -6.45 -28.22 -33.10
N VAL A 182 -5.42 -27.53 -32.59
CA VAL A 182 -5.08 -27.53 -31.15
C VAL A 182 -5.16 -26.12 -30.62
N TRP A 183 -5.99 -25.90 -29.61
CA TRP A 183 -6.03 -24.64 -28.89
C TRP A 183 -6.38 -24.87 -27.44
N ILE A 184 -5.35 -25.01 -26.61
CA ILE A 184 -5.51 -25.19 -25.17
C ILE A 184 -5.96 -23.86 -24.55
N SER A 185 -7.00 -23.92 -23.72
CA SER A 185 -7.61 -22.78 -23.06
C SER A 185 -7.28 -22.69 -21.57
N ASP A 186 -7.33 -23.83 -20.88
CA ASP A 186 -6.94 -23.97 -19.49
C ASP A 186 -6.40 -25.40 -19.28
N MET A 187 -5.67 -25.58 -18.18
CA MET A 187 -5.08 -26.84 -17.79
C MET A 187 -4.87 -26.89 -16.29
N ASP A 188 -4.72 -28.09 -15.76
CA ASP A 188 -4.43 -28.31 -14.34
C ASP A 188 -3.83 -29.70 -14.09
N PHE A 189 -3.07 -29.84 -13.00
CA PHE A 189 -2.46 -31.11 -12.58
C PHE A 189 -3.46 -31.94 -11.78
N LEU A 190 -3.60 -33.22 -12.10
CA LEU A 190 -4.58 -34.10 -11.46
C LEU A 190 -4.11 -34.54 -10.07
N GLY A 191 -4.60 -33.87 -9.04
CA GLY A 191 -4.28 -34.17 -7.64
C GLY A 191 -2.77 -34.07 -7.39
N ASP A 192 -2.22 -35.02 -6.63
CA ASP A 192 -0.79 -35.13 -6.37
C ASP A 192 -0.06 -35.98 -7.43
N SER A 193 -0.58 -36.01 -8.66
CA SER A 193 0.01 -36.73 -9.78
C SER A 193 0.77 -35.82 -10.75
N THR A 194 1.65 -36.41 -11.57
CA THR A 194 2.27 -35.73 -12.71
C THR A 194 1.35 -35.66 -13.93
N LYS A 195 0.19 -36.32 -13.90
CA LYS A 195 -0.81 -36.28 -14.98
C LYS A 195 -1.42 -34.89 -15.12
N VAL A 196 -1.63 -34.46 -16.36
CA VAL A 196 -2.17 -33.14 -16.68
C VAL A 196 -3.46 -33.28 -17.47
N ALA A 197 -4.52 -32.64 -17.00
CA ALA A 197 -5.77 -32.48 -17.73
C ALA A 197 -5.79 -31.12 -18.43
N VAL A 198 -6.24 -31.10 -19.69
CA VAL A 198 -6.33 -29.88 -20.49
C VAL A 198 -7.71 -29.76 -21.13
N CYS A 199 -8.20 -28.53 -21.27
CA CYS A 199 -9.40 -28.23 -22.05
C CYS A 199 -9.09 -27.35 -23.25
N THR A 200 -9.74 -27.63 -24.37
CA THR A 200 -9.51 -26.91 -25.63
C THR A 200 -10.69 -26.05 -26.05
N ARG A 201 -10.41 -24.97 -26.79
CA ARG A 201 -11.45 -24.10 -27.37
C ARG A 201 -12.36 -24.82 -28.36
N TYR A 202 -11.94 -25.97 -28.89
CA TYR A 202 -12.70 -26.80 -29.83
C TYR A 202 -13.58 -27.86 -29.16
N GLY A 203 -13.66 -27.89 -27.82
CA GLY A 203 -14.56 -28.81 -27.12
C GLY A 203 -13.91 -30.12 -26.66
N HIS A 204 -12.60 -30.29 -26.85
CA HIS A 204 -11.89 -31.49 -26.40
C HIS A 204 -11.41 -31.35 -24.95
N VAL A 205 -11.54 -32.41 -24.16
CA VAL A 205 -10.90 -32.63 -22.86
C VAL A 205 -9.90 -33.76 -23.00
N ARG A 206 -8.63 -33.48 -22.68
CA ARG A 206 -7.53 -34.43 -22.87
C ARG A 206 -6.75 -34.61 -21.58
N VAL A 207 -6.25 -35.84 -21.36
CA VAL A 207 -5.35 -36.15 -20.25
C VAL A 207 -4.04 -36.69 -20.79
N TYR A 208 -2.93 -36.16 -20.30
CA TYR A 208 -1.59 -36.59 -20.64
C TYR A 208 -0.90 -37.15 -19.39
N ASP A 209 -0.14 -38.23 -19.58
CA ASP A 209 0.64 -38.86 -18.52
C ASP A 209 2.13 -38.83 -18.89
N PRO A 210 2.92 -37.94 -18.26
CA PRO A 210 4.33 -37.80 -18.58
C PRO A 210 5.19 -38.97 -18.07
N ASN A 211 4.67 -39.83 -17.18
CA ASN A 211 5.39 -41.01 -16.72
C ASN A 211 5.40 -42.14 -17.76
N THR A 212 4.57 -42.01 -18.81
CA THR A 212 4.51 -42.96 -19.91
C THR A 212 5.25 -42.42 -21.13
N PRO A 213 5.84 -43.27 -21.99
CA PRO A 213 6.45 -42.82 -23.25
C PRO A 213 5.40 -42.32 -24.26
N GLN A 214 4.11 -42.44 -23.95
CA GLN A 214 3.02 -42.03 -24.81
C GLN A 214 2.90 -40.50 -24.83
N ARG A 215 3.33 -39.89 -25.94
CA ARG A 215 3.24 -38.44 -26.15
C ARG A 215 1.87 -37.94 -26.60
N ARG A 216 1.00 -38.85 -27.07
CA ARG A 216 -0.40 -38.54 -27.43
C ARG A 216 -1.27 -38.57 -26.17
N PRO A 217 -2.42 -37.90 -26.13
CA PRO A 217 -3.28 -37.95 -24.95
C PRO A 217 -3.69 -39.40 -24.63
N VAL A 218 -3.64 -39.75 -23.35
CA VAL A 218 -4.10 -41.04 -22.81
C VAL A 218 -5.63 -41.10 -22.84
N LEU A 219 -6.26 -39.96 -22.58
CA LEU A 219 -7.70 -39.75 -22.72
C LEU A 219 -7.94 -38.64 -23.74
N ASN A 220 -8.78 -38.87 -24.74
CA ASN A 220 -9.32 -37.83 -25.61
C ASN A 220 -10.85 -37.93 -25.63
N MET A 221 -11.48 -37.01 -24.93
CA MET A 221 -12.93 -36.90 -24.83
C MET A 221 -13.41 -35.67 -25.58
N ASP A 222 -14.43 -35.84 -26.41
CA ASP A 222 -15.03 -34.76 -27.19
C ASP A 222 -16.34 -34.32 -26.53
N VAL A 223 -16.49 -33.03 -26.27
CA VAL A 223 -17.71 -32.40 -25.75
C VAL A 223 -18.36 -31.60 -26.89
N PRO A 224 -19.35 -32.17 -27.59
CA PRO A 224 -19.87 -31.61 -28.82
C PRO A 224 -20.50 -30.22 -28.62
N GLU A 225 -20.31 -29.35 -29.62
CA GLU A 225 -20.92 -28.01 -29.71
C GLU A 225 -20.60 -27.05 -28.54
N GLN A 226 -19.53 -27.33 -27.80
CA GLN A 226 -19.03 -26.50 -26.71
C GLN A 226 -17.63 -25.97 -27.01
N SER A 227 -17.39 -24.70 -26.69
CA SER A 227 -16.03 -24.15 -26.60
C SER A 227 -15.66 -24.06 -25.13
N LEU A 228 -14.68 -24.85 -24.69
CA LEU A 228 -14.26 -24.89 -23.29
C LEU A 228 -13.27 -23.76 -23.00
N THR A 229 -13.37 -23.19 -21.81
CA THR A 229 -12.65 -21.95 -21.45
C THR A 229 -11.92 -22.01 -20.12
N ALA A 230 -12.39 -22.84 -19.19
CA ALA A 230 -11.86 -22.98 -17.84
C ALA A 230 -11.92 -24.45 -17.42
N LEU A 231 -10.94 -24.89 -16.64
CA LEU A 231 -10.85 -26.24 -16.10
C LEU A 231 -10.34 -26.16 -14.66
N ALA A 232 -10.93 -26.97 -13.78
CA ALA A 232 -10.48 -27.12 -12.40
C ALA A 232 -10.55 -28.59 -11.97
N VAL A 233 -9.54 -29.06 -11.24
CA VAL A 233 -9.55 -30.39 -10.62
C VAL A 233 -10.37 -30.37 -9.35
N THR A 234 -11.15 -31.43 -9.12
CA THR A 234 -12.01 -31.56 -7.94
C THR A 234 -11.30 -32.25 -6.78
N ASN A 235 -11.92 -32.26 -5.60
CA ASN A 235 -11.50 -33.07 -4.46
C ASN A 235 -11.60 -34.60 -4.70
N ARG A 236 -12.29 -35.04 -5.77
CA ARG A 236 -12.40 -36.45 -6.15
C ARG A 236 -11.35 -36.82 -7.18
N ASP A 237 -10.76 -37.99 -6.99
CA ASP A 237 -9.85 -38.57 -7.98
C ASP A 237 -10.54 -38.76 -9.33
N HIS A 238 -9.80 -38.45 -10.39
CA HIS A 238 -10.24 -38.61 -11.78
C HIS A 238 -11.48 -37.79 -12.17
N HIS A 239 -11.83 -36.75 -11.43
CA HIS A 239 -12.93 -35.86 -11.78
C HIS A 239 -12.42 -34.44 -12.01
N VAL A 240 -12.94 -33.81 -13.07
CA VAL A 240 -12.64 -32.42 -13.41
C VAL A 240 -13.91 -31.66 -13.74
N VAL A 241 -13.93 -30.38 -13.41
CA VAL A 241 -15.00 -29.47 -13.78
C VAL A 241 -14.53 -28.60 -14.94
N VAL A 242 -15.34 -28.50 -15.99
CA VAL A 242 -15.06 -27.67 -17.15
C VAL A 242 -16.15 -26.63 -17.37
N GLY A 243 -15.73 -25.44 -17.81
CA GLY A 243 -16.61 -24.32 -18.16
C GLY A 243 -16.59 -24.04 -19.66
N SER A 244 -17.72 -23.61 -20.19
CA SER A 244 -17.88 -23.24 -21.61
C SER A 244 -18.13 -21.74 -21.82
N THR A 245 -17.97 -21.30 -23.08
CA THR A 245 -18.33 -19.93 -23.52
C THR A 245 -19.82 -19.63 -23.43
N LYS A 246 -20.67 -20.67 -23.41
CA LYS A 246 -22.13 -20.57 -23.32
C LYS A 246 -22.65 -20.60 -21.88
N GLY A 247 -21.78 -20.67 -20.88
CA GLY A 247 -22.17 -20.68 -19.45
C GLY A 247 -22.53 -22.05 -18.91
N LYS A 248 -22.29 -23.14 -19.67
CA LYS A 248 -22.44 -24.50 -19.13
C LYS A 248 -21.21 -24.85 -18.28
N ILE A 249 -21.47 -25.28 -17.05
CA ILE A 249 -20.49 -25.88 -16.12
C ILE A 249 -20.77 -27.39 -16.08
N MET A 250 -19.75 -28.22 -16.31
CA MET A 250 -19.90 -29.67 -16.47
C MET A 250 -18.88 -30.41 -15.61
N LEU A 251 -19.34 -31.42 -14.87
CA LEU A 251 -18.47 -32.39 -14.20
C LEU A 251 -18.16 -33.53 -15.15
N ILE A 252 -16.89 -33.86 -15.33
CA ILE A 252 -16.41 -34.93 -16.20
C ILE A 252 -15.68 -35.97 -15.35
N ASP A 253 -16.07 -37.23 -15.50
CA ASP A 253 -15.31 -38.37 -15.01
C ASP A 253 -14.30 -38.76 -16.09
N LEU A 254 -13.01 -38.80 -15.72
CA LEU A 254 -11.88 -39.12 -16.59
C LEU A 254 -11.62 -40.62 -16.72
N ARG A 255 -12.38 -41.47 -16.03
CA ARG A 255 -12.26 -42.92 -16.13
C ARG A 255 -12.75 -43.41 -17.51
N ARG A 256 -12.22 -44.55 -17.96
CA ARG A 256 -12.57 -45.20 -19.24
C ARG A 256 -12.35 -44.26 -20.44
N LYS A 257 -13.42 -43.89 -21.17
CA LYS A 257 -13.38 -42.99 -22.34
C LYS A 257 -13.71 -41.53 -22.01
N GLY A 258 -13.93 -41.22 -20.73
CA GLY A 258 -14.39 -39.91 -20.31
C GLY A 258 -15.90 -39.77 -20.51
N SER A 259 -16.62 -39.24 -19.53
CA SER A 259 -18.05 -38.97 -19.66
C SER A 259 -18.49 -37.77 -18.85
N VAL A 260 -19.48 -37.03 -19.36
CA VAL A 260 -20.10 -35.92 -18.62
C VAL A 260 -21.05 -36.53 -17.60
N VAL A 261 -20.79 -36.29 -16.31
CA VAL A 261 -21.57 -36.84 -15.20
C VAL A 261 -22.70 -35.89 -14.81
N GLN A 262 -22.40 -34.59 -14.71
CA GLN A 262 -23.34 -33.60 -14.18
C GLN A 262 -23.22 -32.25 -14.90
N HIS A 263 -24.33 -31.51 -14.90
CA HIS A 263 -24.41 -30.12 -15.34
C HIS A 263 -24.86 -29.24 -14.17
N TYR A 264 -24.19 -28.10 -13.98
CA TYR A 264 -24.58 -27.10 -12.97
C TYR A 264 -25.23 -25.91 -13.67
N LYS A 265 -26.39 -25.48 -13.15
CA LYS A 265 -27.19 -24.39 -13.70
C LYS A 265 -26.85 -23.07 -13.00
N GLY A 266 -27.06 -21.93 -13.68
CA GLY A 266 -27.04 -20.60 -13.07
C GLY A 266 -26.11 -19.58 -13.73
N ALA A 267 -25.07 -20.04 -14.44
CA ALA A 267 -24.16 -19.18 -15.21
C ALA A 267 -24.77 -18.77 -16.56
N VAL A 268 -24.60 -17.51 -16.93
CA VAL A 268 -25.19 -16.92 -18.14
C VAL A 268 -24.14 -16.17 -18.95
N GLY A 269 -23.43 -16.87 -19.83
CA GLY A 269 -22.39 -16.30 -20.69
C GLY A 269 -21.03 -16.97 -20.49
N SER A 270 -19.97 -16.39 -21.04
CA SER A 270 -18.67 -17.04 -21.03
C SER A 270 -18.09 -17.14 -19.63
N LEU A 271 -17.84 -18.39 -19.21
CA LEU A 271 -17.06 -18.68 -18.01
C LEU A 271 -15.59 -18.35 -18.26
N LYS A 272 -14.93 -17.79 -17.25
CA LYS A 272 -13.52 -17.34 -17.36
C LYS A 272 -12.61 -18.06 -16.39
N SER A 273 -13.10 -18.41 -15.21
CA SER A 273 -12.35 -19.16 -14.22
C SER A 273 -13.30 -19.99 -13.35
N ILE A 274 -12.85 -21.18 -12.98
CA ILE A 274 -13.51 -22.09 -12.06
C ILE A 274 -12.44 -22.50 -11.04
N ALA A 275 -12.83 -22.61 -9.78
CA ALA A 275 -12.01 -23.15 -8.71
C ALA A 275 -12.84 -24.17 -7.92
N CYS A 276 -12.27 -25.31 -7.61
CA CYS A 276 -12.89 -26.28 -6.69
C CYS A 276 -12.15 -26.25 -5.36
N HIS A 277 -12.89 -26.47 -4.28
CA HIS A 277 -12.29 -26.64 -2.96
C HIS A 277 -11.54 -27.98 -2.90
N LYS A 278 -10.41 -28.02 -2.20
CA LYS A 278 -9.53 -29.20 -2.16
C LYS A 278 -10.11 -30.36 -1.34
N THR A 279 -10.77 -30.05 -0.22
CA THR A 279 -11.37 -31.05 0.68
C THR A 279 -12.89 -31.11 0.53
N GLU A 280 -13.57 -29.98 0.72
CA GLU A 280 -15.02 -29.86 0.63
C GLU A 280 -15.58 -29.93 -0.80
N PRO A 281 -16.85 -30.35 -0.98
CA PRO A 281 -17.49 -30.50 -2.28
C PRO A 281 -18.03 -29.15 -2.80
N TYR A 282 -17.22 -28.09 -2.83
CA TYR A 282 -17.63 -26.76 -3.31
C TYR A 282 -16.96 -26.41 -4.65
N ILE A 283 -17.76 -25.85 -5.56
CA ILE A 283 -17.31 -25.31 -6.85
C ILE A 283 -17.63 -23.83 -6.87
N VAL A 284 -16.63 -23.00 -7.16
CA VAL A 284 -16.79 -21.57 -7.36
C VAL A 284 -16.53 -21.25 -8.82
N SER A 285 -17.41 -20.49 -9.45
CA SER A 285 -17.29 -20.11 -10.86
C SER A 285 -17.58 -18.63 -11.07
N VAL A 286 -16.86 -18.05 -12.04
CA VAL A 286 -17.02 -16.65 -12.46
C VAL A 286 -16.87 -16.51 -13.97
N GLY A 287 -17.51 -15.47 -14.51
CA GLY A 287 -17.40 -15.14 -15.92
C GLY A 287 -17.76 -13.70 -16.25
N PHE A 288 -18.09 -13.48 -17.52
CA PHE A 288 -18.52 -12.18 -18.03
C PHE A 288 -19.96 -11.81 -17.65
N ASP A 289 -20.68 -12.73 -17.00
CA ASP A 289 -22.00 -12.49 -16.45
C ASP A 289 -21.98 -11.61 -15.18
N ARG A 290 -20.78 -11.28 -14.66
CA ARG A 290 -20.53 -10.45 -13.47
C ARG A 290 -21.05 -11.06 -12.18
N HIS A 291 -21.38 -12.34 -12.21
CA HIS A 291 -21.82 -13.08 -11.03
C HIS A 291 -20.71 -14.02 -10.55
N LEU A 292 -20.63 -14.17 -9.23
CA LEU A 292 -19.96 -15.29 -8.60
C LEU A 292 -21.01 -16.32 -8.21
N LEU A 293 -20.77 -17.58 -8.57
CA LEU A 293 -21.65 -18.69 -8.27
C LEU A 293 -20.89 -19.72 -7.43
N VAL A 294 -21.51 -20.15 -6.33
CA VAL A 294 -21.04 -21.27 -5.50
C VAL A 294 -22.02 -22.42 -5.64
N HIS A 295 -21.55 -23.58 -6.08
CA HIS A 295 -22.33 -24.80 -6.22
C HIS A 295 -21.79 -25.90 -5.30
N ASN A 296 -22.66 -26.80 -4.89
CA ASN A 296 -22.26 -28.06 -4.29
C ASN A 296 -22.00 -29.11 -5.37
N LEU A 297 -20.82 -29.74 -5.35
CA LEU A 297 -20.36 -30.76 -6.29
C LEU A 297 -21.24 -32.02 -6.28
N ASN A 298 -21.83 -32.38 -5.14
CA ASN A 298 -22.58 -33.63 -4.98
C ASN A 298 -24.05 -33.43 -5.31
N SER A 299 -24.68 -32.42 -4.68
CA SER A 299 -26.12 -32.19 -4.80
C SER A 299 -26.51 -31.42 -6.07
N ARG A 300 -25.55 -30.79 -6.75
CA ARG A 300 -25.75 -29.88 -7.89
C ARG A 300 -26.51 -28.59 -7.53
N ALA A 301 -26.77 -28.36 -6.25
CA ALA A 301 -27.48 -27.18 -5.79
C ALA A 301 -26.61 -25.92 -5.97
N LEU A 302 -27.24 -24.84 -6.42
CA LEU A 302 -26.66 -23.50 -6.37
C LEU A 302 -26.83 -22.98 -4.94
N LEU A 303 -25.73 -22.83 -4.23
CA LEU A 303 -25.70 -22.39 -2.84
C LEU A 303 -25.75 -20.87 -2.74
N GLN A 304 -24.89 -20.19 -3.52
CA GLN A 304 -24.79 -18.74 -3.50
C GLN A 304 -24.66 -18.16 -4.91
N LYS A 305 -25.35 -17.04 -5.16
CA LYS A 305 -25.19 -16.22 -6.36
C LYS A 305 -25.01 -14.76 -5.97
N MET A 306 -23.86 -14.18 -6.29
CA MET A 306 -23.51 -12.80 -5.93
C MET A 306 -23.23 -11.96 -7.17
N TYR A 307 -23.85 -10.79 -7.28
CA TYR A 307 -23.54 -9.84 -8.34
C TYR A 307 -22.41 -8.89 -7.92
N LEU A 308 -21.30 -8.89 -8.67
CA LEU A 308 -20.09 -8.16 -8.29
C LEU A 308 -19.84 -6.88 -9.10
N LYS A 309 -20.78 -6.46 -9.96
CA LYS A 309 -20.73 -5.22 -10.76
C LYS A 309 -19.56 -5.08 -11.74
N CYS A 310 -18.65 -6.06 -11.86
CA CYS A 310 -17.51 -6.03 -12.79
C CYS A 310 -17.40 -7.32 -13.61
N LEU A 311 -16.78 -7.24 -14.79
CA LEU A 311 -16.47 -8.40 -15.63
C LEU A 311 -15.33 -9.19 -14.98
N LEU A 312 -15.60 -10.41 -14.53
CA LEU A 312 -14.67 -11.23 -13.76
C LEU A 312 -13.80 -12.08 -14.70
N ASN A 313 -12.55 -12.29 -14.32
CA ASN A 313 -11.57 -13.04 -15.12
C ASN A 313 -10.93 -14.19 -14.35
N CYS A 314 -10.58 -13.99 -13.08
CA CYS A 314 -9.85 -14.98 -12.28
C CYS A 314 -10.46 -15.13 -10.89
N ILE A 315 -10.36 -16.35 -10.34
CA ILE A 315 -10.71 -16.69 -8.96
C ILE A 315 -9.46 -17.27 -8.30
N LEU A 316 -9.29 -16.97 -7.02
CA LEU A 316 -8.35 -17.65 -6.14
C LEU A 316 -9.10 -18.04 -4.86
N LEU A 317 -9.20 -19.35 -4.61
CA LEU A 317 -9.89 -19.90 -3.46
C LEU A 317 -8.89 -20.26 -2.37
N ARG A 318 -9.22 -19.97 -1.12
CA ARG A 318 -8.43 -20.33 0.06
C ARG A 318 -8.68 -21.80 0.45
N SER A 319 -7.66 -22.48 0.99
CA SER A 319 -7.78 -23.91 1.33
C SER A 319 -8.72 -24.19 2.51
N ASN A 320 -9.00 -23.20 3.35
CA ASN A 320 -9.96 -23.29 4.47
C ASN A 320 -11.27 -22.53 4.21
N ALA A 321 -11.53 -22.12 2.97
CA ALA A 321 -12.72 -21.37 2.61
C ALA A 321 -13.98 -22.15 3.00
N PHE A 322 -14.97 -21.45 3.57
CA PHE A 322 -16.25 -22.03 3.96
C PHE A 322 -16.20 -23.10 5.07
N LEU A 323 -15.04 -23.32 5.71
CA LEU A 323 -14.95 -24.19 6.89
C LEU A 323 -15.33 -23.40 8.15
N LYS A 324 -16.21 -23.97 8.98
CA LYS A 324 -16.51 -23.44 10.31
C LYS A 324 -15.26 -23.47 11.20
N THR A 325 -14.94 -22.36 11.84
CA THR A 325 -14.20 -22.40 13.11
C THR A 325 -15.20 -22.90 14.15
N MET A 326 -15.00 -24.10 14.70
CA MET A 326 -15.77 -24.53 15.86
C MET A 326 -15.40 -23.60 17.02
N ASP A 327 -16.24 -22.61 17.27
CA ASP A 327 -16.24 -21.88 18.52
C ASP A 327 -16.64 -22.89 19.61
N ASN A 328 -15.66 -23.41 20.32
CA ASN A 328 -15.86 -23.84 21.70
C ASN A 328 -16.21 -22.58 22.50
N LYS A 329 -17.44 -22.11 22.38
CA LYS A 329 -18.09 -21.42 23.49
C LYS A 329 -18.25 -22.48 24.57
N GLY A 330 -17.39 -22.39 25.59
CA GLY A 330 -17.58 -23.12 26.82
C GLY A 330 -19.02 -22.92 27.26
N SER A 331 -19.71 -24.04 27.32
CA SER A 331 -20.96 -24.23 28.05
C SER A 331 -20.76 -23.79 29.50
N GLU A 332 -21.64 -22.92 29.97
CA GLU A 332 -22.31 -22.94 31.28
C GLU A 332 -22.99 -21.57 31.45
N ASP A 333 -24.29 -21.54 31.14
CA ASP A 333 -25.33 -21.19 32.11
C ASP A 333 -26.70 -21.11 31.42
N ASP A 334 -27.49 -22.13 31.72
CA ASP A 334 -28.94 -22.26 31.76
C ASP A 334 -29.85 -21.45 30.81
N ILE A 335 -30.55 -22.25 30.01
CA ILE A 335 -31.81 -21.92 29.35
C ILE A 335 -32.88 -21.65 30.44
N GLN A 336 -33.43 -20.44 30.47
CA GLN A 336 -34.81 -20.22 30.87
C GLN A 336 -35.57 -19.60 29.69
N ILE A 337 -36.59 -20.33 29.24
CA ILE A 337 -37.59 -19.91 28.27
C ILE A 337 -38.54 -18.96 29.00
N ILE A 338 -38.70 -17.74 28.48
CA ILE A 338 -39.87 -16.91 28.74
C ILE A 338 -40.39 -16.49 27.36
N GLU A 339 -41.47 -17.15 26.92
CA GLU A 339 -42.37 -16.64 25.90
C GLU A 339 -43.21 -15.51 26.51
N ASP A 340 -43.66 -14.62 25.62
CA ASP A 340 -44.66 -13.56 25.81
C ASP A 340 -44.19 -12.25 26.48
N ASP A 341 -43.92 -11.25 25.62
CA ASP A 341 -44.55 -9.90 25.65
C ASP A 341 -43.73 -8.89 24.82
N TYR A 342 -43.97 -8.87 23.50
CA TYR A 342 -43.29 -7.97 22.56
C TYR A 342 -43.88 -6.54 22.49
N ASP A 343 -44.86 -6.20 23.32
CA ASP A 343 -45.60 -4.93 23.23
C ASP A 343 -45.28 -3.90 24.34
N GLU A 344 -44.52 -4.25 25.39
CA GLU A 344 -44.12 -3.29 26.45
C GLU A 344 -42.71 -2.68 26.26
N LEU A 345 -41.87 -3.23 25.39
CA LEU A 345 -40.51 -2.73 25.11
C LEU A 345 -40.47 -1.55 24.13
N PHE A 346 -41.55 -1.31 23.39
CA PHE A 346 -41.63 -0.20 22.42
C PHE A 346 -42.15 1.12 23.01
N ASN A 347 -42.71 1.11 24.22
CA ASN A 347 -43.31 2.30 24.83
C ASN A 347 -42.39 3.05 25.82
N ASN A 348 -41.17 2.55 26.08
CA ASN A 348 -40.19 3.20 26.97
C ASN A 348 -38.88 3.59 26.25
N MET A 349 -38.95 3.93 24.96
CA MET A 349 -37.79 4.37 24.20
C MET A 349 -37.43 5.84 24.52
N GLU A 350 -36.36 6.05 25.29
CA GLU A 350 -35.75 7.36 25.51
C GLU A 350 -34.83 7.75 24.33
N THR A 351 -34.91 9.00 23.90
CA THR A 351 -34.21 9.55 22.73
C THR A 351 -32.71 9.69 22.92
N VAL A 352 -31.97 9.45 21.83
CA VAL A 352 -30.51 9.33 21.70
C VAL A 352 -29.73 10.56 22.19
N GLU A 353 -28.83 10.35 23.17
CA GLU A 353 -27.60 11.13 23.33
C GLU A 353 -26.36 10.23 23.16
N GLU A 354 -25.37 10.75 22.44
CA GLU A 354 -24.19 10.04 21.97
C GLU A 354 -23.25 9.61 23.12
N ALA A 355 -23.01 8.30 23.23
CA ALA A 355 -22.04 7.75 24.17
C ALA A 355 -20.65 7.53 23.54
N SER A 356 -19.65 8.05 24.25
CA SER A 356 -18.19 7.99 24.07
C SER A 356 -17.55 6.64 23.66
N PRO A 357 -16.35 6.65 23.04
CA PRO A 357 -15.68 5.44 22.55
C PRO A 357 -15.04 4.63 23.70
N ARG A 358 -15.35 3.33 23.73
CA ARG A 358 -14.77 2.34 24.67
C ARG A 358 -13.30 2.02 24.32
N LYS A 359 -12.55 1.74 25.38
CA LYS A 359 -11.08 1.63 25.50
C LYS A 359 -10.42 0.74 24.43
N ARG A 360 -9.42 1.30 23.73
CA ARG A 360 -8.48 0.57 22.85
C ARG A 360 -7.68 -0.47 23.64
N CYS A 361 -7.79 -1.74 23.25
CA CYS A 361 -6.77 -2.74 23.56
C CYS A 361 -5.48 -2.39 22.80
N LYS A 362 -4.38 -2.24 23.53
CA LYS A 362 -3.05 -1.94 22.96
C LYS A 362 -2.54 -3.15 22.16
N LEU A 363 -2.52 -3.06 20.83
CA LEU A 363 -1.66 -3.91 20.00
C LEU A 363 -0.19 -3.57 20.33
N LYS A 364 0.63 -4.56 20.65
CA LYS A 364 2.09 -4.41 20.70
C LYS A 364 2.55 -4.06 19.28
N SER A 365 3.08 -2.85 19.08
CA SER A 365 3.60 -2.40 17.79
C SER A 365 4.87 -3.16 17.44
N VAL A 366 4.83 -4.03 16.43
CA VAL A 366 6.04 -4.41 15.71
C VAL A 366 6.36 -3.23 14.80
N THR A 367 7.41 -2.47 15.14
CA THR A 367 7.88 -1.35 14.32
C THR A 367 8.51 -1.89 13.04
N SER A 368 7.74 -2.00 11.97
CA SER A 368 8.25 -2.32 10.63
C SER A 368 9.14 -1.18 10.14
N VAL A 369 10.40 -1.49 9.84
CA VAL A 369 11.34 -0.57 9.19
C VAL A 369 11.36 -0.91 7.70
N TYR A 370 11.22 0.08 6.83
CA TYR A 370 11.24 -0.10 5.36
C TYR A 370 12.48 0.56 4.78
N PHE A 371 13.15 -0.06 3.81
CA PHE A 371 14.24 0.56 3.07
C PHE A 371 13.70 1.20 1.80
N LEU A 372 13.96 2.50 1.64
CA LEU A 372 13.55 3.29 0.49
C LEU A 372 14.80 3.72 -0.26
N GLN A 373 14.84 3.41 -1.54
CA GLN A 373 15.85 3.86 -2.49
C GLN A 373 15.23 4.90 -3.42
N ILE A 374 15.92 6.01 -3.65
CA ILE A 374 15.53 7.09 -4.55
C ILE A 374 16.42 7.01 -5.78
N LEU A 375 15.81 6.76 -6.94
CA LEU A 375 16.51 6.67 -8.22
C LEU A 375 16.90 8.08 -8.68
N GLY A 376 18.17 8.27 -9.06
CA GLY A 376 18.72 9.58 -9.41
C GLY A 376 18.85 10.56 -8.24
N GLY A 377 18.75 10.08 -7.00
CA GLY A 377 18.68 10.91 -5.80
C GLY A 377 19.93 11.75 -5.52
N SER A 378 21.12 11.34 -5.95
CA SER A 378 22.36 12.10 -5.68
C SER A 378 22.46 13.45 -6.41
N THR A 379 21.54 13.72 -7.32
CA THR A 379 21.45 15.00 -8.04
C THR A 379 20.88 16.14 -7.20
N HIS A 380 20.26 15.84 -6.04
CA HIS A 380 19.61 16.82 -5.18
C HIS A 380 20.13 16.72 -3.74
N ASP A 381 20.04 17.81 -2.99
CA ASP A 381 20.45 17.85 -1.58
C ASP A 381 19.59 16.94 -0.67
N LYS A 382 20.21 16.33 0.34
CA LYS A 382 19.56 15.43 1.31
C LYS A 382 18.35 16.08 1.98
N GLU A 383 18.48 17.33 2.44
CA GLU A 383 17.39 18.03 3.15
C GLU A 383 16.21 18.28 2.20
N PHE A 384 16.51 18.65 0.95
CA PHE A 384 15.50 18.87 -0.08
C PHE A 384 14.69 17.61 -0.37
N ILE A 385 15.35 16.48 -0.62
CA ILE A 385 14.68 15.22 -0.96
C ILE A 385 13.80 14.74 0.20
N LEU A 386 14.35 14.70 1.42
CA LEU A 386 13.62 14.19 2.57
C LEU A 386 12.42 15.07 2.91
N LYS A 387 12.56 16.40 2.83
CA LYS A 387 11.45 17.34 3.03
C LYS A 387 10.36 17.13 1.97
N LEU A 388 10.73 17.01 0.70
CA LEU A 388 9.79 16.78 -0.41
C LEU A 388 8.99 15.48 -0.25
N ILE A 389 9.66 14.38 0.13
CA ILE A 389 9.00 13.09 0.38
C ILE A 389 8.04 13.20 1.57
N MET A 390 8.48 13.82 2.66
CA MET A 390 7.66 13.97 3.86
C MET A 390 6.44 14.89 3.64
N ASP A 391 6.60 15.96 2.85
CA ASP A 391 5.49 16.84 2.45
C ASP A 391 4.49 16.12 1.55
N THR A 392 4.95 15.21 0.68
CA THR A 392 4.08 14.40 -0.19
C THR A 392 3.19 13.44 0.61
N VAL A 393 3.72 12.89 1.71
CA VAL A 393 2.96 11.98 2.57
C VAL A 393 2.12 12.69 3.64
N TYR A 394 2.27 14.00 3.81
CA TYR A 394 1.48 14.79 4.75
C TYR A 394 -0.02 14.57 4.55
N PRO A 395 -0.83 14.33 5.61
CA PRO A 395 -0.54 14.51 7.04
C PRO A 395 -0.01 13.27 7.77
N VAL A 396 0.49 12.26 7.06
CA VAL A 396 0.93 10.99 7.65
C VAL A 396 2.37 11.07 8.16
N GLU A 397 2.70 10.31 9.22
CA GLU A 397 4.04 10.29 9.81
C GLU A 397 4.99 9.38 9.02
N LEU A 398 6.18 9.90 8.72
CA LEU A 398 7.29 9.20 8.11
C LEU A 398 8.56 9.71 8.80
N VAL A 399 9.34 8.82 9.42
CA VAL A 399 10.62 9.19 10.05
C VAL A 399 11.76 8.58 9.24
N PRO A 400 12.51 9.38 8.45
CA PRO A 400 13.71 8.93 7.76
C PRO A 400 14.88 8.74 8.73
N VAL A 401 15.59 7.63 8.60
CA VAL A 401 16.69 7.18 9.45
C VAL A 401 17.79 6.60 8.56
N MET A 402 19.07 6.74 8.95
CA MET A 402 20.21 6.18 8.21
C MET A 402 20.21 6.55 6.72
N TYR A 403 20.24 7.85 6.40
CA TYR A 403 20.32 8.29 5.01
C TYR A 403 21.73 8.01 4.47
N SER A 404 21.83 7.37 3.31
CA SER A 404 23.09 7.10 2.62
C SER A 404 23.01 7.48 1.14
N GLU A 405 24.17 7.76 0.57
CA GLU A 405 24.35 8.03 -0.85
C GLU A 405 25.26 6.96 -1.45
N GLU A 406 24.76 6.24 -2.45
CA GLU A 406 25.45 5.13 -3.11
C GLU A 406 25.39 5.34 -4.63
N GLY A 407 26.43 5.94 -5.20
CA GLY A 407 26.53 6.20 -6.63
C GLY A 407 25.51 7.23 -7.13
N GLU A 408 24.67 6.84 -8.10
CA GLU A 408 23.61 7.72 -8.64
C GLU A 408 22.30 7.69 -7.81
N HIS A 409 22.26 6.93 -6.72
CA HIS A 409 21.05 6.71 -5.94
C HIS A 409 21.27 7.12 -4.48
N THR A 410 20.20 7.54 -3.82
CA THR A 410 20.22 7.79 -2.38
C THR A 410 19.24 6.85 -1.70
N SER A 411 19.45 6.55 -0.42
CA SER A 411 18.59 5.62 0.30
C SER A 411 18.41 6.02 1.75
N PHE A 412 17.30 5.58 2.36
CA PHE A 412 17.06 5.74 3.79
C PHE A 412 16.14 4.65 4.34
N LEU A 413 16.22 4.42 5.65
CA LEU A 413 15.29 3.59 6.39
C LEU A 413 14.12 4.43 6.91
N ALA A 414 12.89 3.99 6.67
CA ALA A 414 11.69 4.63 7.18
C ALA A 414 11.16 3.88 8.40
N GLN A 415 10.96 4.60 9.51
CA GLN A 415 10.31 4.09 10.72
C GLN A 415 8.91 4.70 10.91
N ARG A 416 8.03 3.97 11.62
CA ARG A 416 6.63 4.36 11.93
C ARG A 416 5.81 4.77 10.69
N CYS A 417 6.15 4.19 9.55
CA CYS A 417 5.77 4.73 8.26
C CYS A 417 4.69 3.92 7.53
N GLY A 418 4.08 2.90 8.14
CA GLY A 418 3.10 2.02 7.45
C GLY A 418 2.06 2.79 6.62
N PRO A 419 1.33 3.78 7.18
CA PRO A 419 0.37 4.55 6.41
C PRO A 419 1.03 5.54 5.42
N ALA A 420 2.28 5.98 5.65
CA ALA A 420 3.02 6.84 4.74
C ALA A 420 3.50 6.06 3.51
N ILE A 421 3.98 4.84 3.71
CA ILE A 421 4.30 3.89 2.65
C ILE A 421 3.06 3.59 1.81
N GLU A 422 1.92 3.34 2.45
CA GLU A 422 0.66 3.13 1.73
C GLU A 422 0.30 4.35 0.84
N ARG A 423 0.56 5.57 1.32
CA ARG A 423 0.34 6.80 0.56
C ARG A 423 1.33 6.97 -0.60
N LEU A 424 2.61 6.67 -0.40
CA LEU A 424 3.60 6.65 -1.48
C LEU A 424 3.27 5.58 -2.53
N CYS A 425 2.82 4.39 -2.11
CA CYS A 425 2.36 3.35 -3.03
C CYS A 425 1.13 3.81 -3.84
N ARG A 426 0.23 4.62 -3.27
CA ARG A 426 -0.90 5.24 -3.99
C ARG A 426 -0.45 6.26 -5.03
N SER A 427 0.70 6.92 -4.85
CA SER A 427 1.29 7.82 -5.85
C SER A 427 2.22 7.09 -6.84
N ASN A 428 2.09 5.77 -6.97
CA ASN A 428 2.96 4.92 -7.78
C ASN A 428 4.45 5.05 -7.44
N LEU A 429 4.78 5.42 -6.19
CA LEU A 429 6.13 5.69 -5.73
C LEU A 429 6.82 6.83 -6.51
N VAL A 430 6.04 7.74 -7.09
CA VAL A 430 6.56 8.93 -7.75
C VAL A 430 6.29 10.15 -6.86
N VAL A 431 7.31 11.00 -6.73
CA VAL A 431 7.26 12.27 -5.98
C VAL A 431 7.61 13.40 -6.94
N ASN A 432 6.67 14.33 -7.14
CA ASN A 432 6.83 15.41 -8.11
C ASN A 432 7.69 16.54 -7.51
N ILE A 433 8.78 16.89 -8.20
CA ILE A 433 9.55 18.10 -7.89
C ILE A 433 8.85 19.31 -8.54
N PRO A 434 8.61 20.42 -7.82
CA PRO A 434 8.11 21.65 -8.43
C PRO A 434 9.09 22.14 -9.51
N ASN A 435 8.62 22.20 -10.77
CA ASN A 435 9.39 22.64 -11.94
C ASN A 435 10.59 21.74 -12.34
N GLY A 436 10.56 20.44 -12.01
CA GLY A 436 11.63 19.49 -12.34
C GLY A 436 11.14 18.09 -12.73
N PRO A 437 12.06 17.18 -13.12
CA PRO A 437 11.73 15.78 -13.33
C PRO A 437 11.24 15.15 -12.01
N SER A 438 10.30 14.20 -12.09
CA SER A 438 9.78 13.55 -10.89
C SER A 438 10.79 12.57 -10.30
N LEU A 439 10.85 12.47 -8.97
CA LEU A 439 11.66 11.47 -8.28
C LEU A 439 10.91 10.13 -8.26
N GLU A 440 11.59 9.07 -8.68
CA GLU A 440 11.09 7.71 -8.58
C GLU A 440 11.67 7.04 -7.34
N LEU A 441 10.78 6.51 -6.50
CA LEU A 441 11.10 5.77 -5.29
C LEU A 441 10.97 4.26 -5.55
N GLN A 442 11.86 3.49 -4.94
CA GLN A 442 11.79 2.04 -4.89
C GLN A 442 11.83 1.59 -3.44
N ILE A 443 10.84 0.80 -3.02
CA ILE A 443 10.81 0.19 -1.68
C ILE A 443 11.46 -1.18 -1.78
N VAL A 444 12.55 -1.39 -1.07
CA VAL A 444 13.19 -2.70 -0.94
C VAL A 444 12.67 -3.37 0.32
N LEU A 445 11.88 -4.42 0.13
CA LEU A 445 11.44 -5.28 1.23
C LEU A 445 12.58 -6.24 1.62
N ALA A 446 12.70 -6.53 2.91
CA ALA A 446 13.68 -7.45 3.51
C ALA A 446 15.15 -6.95 3.56
N PHE A 447 15.38 -5.64 3.67
CA PHE A 447 16.76 -5.13 3.77
C PHE A 447 17.42 -5.37 5.14
N VAL A 448 16.67 -5.51 6.25
CA VAL A 448 17.28 -5.76 7.57
C VAL A 448 16.35 -6.59 8.47
N HIS A 449 16.90 -7.64 9.11
CA HIS A 449 16.25 -8.25 10.27
C HIS A 449 16.19 -7.21 11.39
N ILE A 450 15.00 -7.00 11.99
CA ILE A 450 14.70 -6.08 13.11
C ILE A 450 15.67 -6.17 14.30
N LYS A 451 16.52 -7.20 14.36
CA LYS A 451 17.54 -7.39 15.40
C LYS A 451 18.79 -6.51 15.22
N ASP A 452 19.11 -6.05 14.01
CA ASP A 452 20.37 -5.32 13.74
C ASP A 452 20.24 -3.78 13.77
N VAL A 453 19.02 -3.23 13.71
CA VAL A 453 18.76 -1.78 13.80
C VAL A 453 18.01 -1.46 15.10
N ARG A 454 18.69 -1.60 16.24
CA ARG A 454 18.18 -1.12 17.55
C ARG A 454 18.40 0.40 17.71
N LEU A 455 17.90 1.21 16.79
CA LEU A 455 17.92 2.67 16.96
C LEU A 455 16.70 3.09 17.80
N ASN A 456 16.93 3.33 19.09
CA ASN A 456 15.92 3.91 19.96
C ASN A 456 15.83 5.42 19.71
N THR A 457 15.02 5.82 18.72
CA THR A 457 14.91 7.23 18.30
C THR A 457 14.52 8.16 19.43
N ASN A 458 13.72 7.70 20.39
CA ASN A 458 13.33 8.48 21.56
C ASN A 458 14.52 8.73 22.51
N GLU A 459 15.40 7.75 22.68
CA GLU A 459 16.57 7.88 23.57
C GLU A 459 17.62 8.82 22.97
N ILE A 460 17.88 8.70 21.67
CA ILE A 460 18.75 9.64 20.95
C ILE A 460 18.20 11.06 21.09
N LEU A 461 16.90 11.24 20.85
CA LEU A 461 16.24 12.54 20.99
C LEU A 461 16.37 13.11 22.41
N LEU A 462 16.13 12.30 23.44
CA LEU A 462 16.23 12.72 24.82
C LEU A 462 17.66 13.11 25.22
N ASN A 463 18.66 12.37 24.75
CA ASN A 463 20.07 12.67 25.00
C ASN A 463 20.47 14.01 24.37
N VAL A 464 20.03 14.30 23.14
CA VAL A 464 20.29 15.58 22.47
C VAL A 464 19.59 16.74 23.18
N ILE A 465 18.33 16.58 23.56
CA ILE A 465 17.59 17.60 24.33
C ILE A 465 18.29 17.88 25.66
N GLN A 466 18.72 16.82 26.37
CA GLN A 466 19.43 16.95 27.64
C GLN A 466 20.78 17.67 27.47
N LYS A 467 21.54 17.35 26.41
CA LYS A 467 22.81 18.01 26.06
C LYS A 467 22.62 19.51 25.78
N ARG A 468 21.54 19.87 25.09
CA ARG A 468 21.21 21.24 24.71
C ARG A 468 20.50 22.04 25.81
N PHE A 469 20.23 21.42 26.96
CA PHE A 469 19.62 22.10 28.11
C PHE A 469 20.67 22.61 29.10
N ASN A 470 20.61 23.90 29.42
CA ASN A 470 21.42 24.49 30.47
C ASN A 470 20.66 24.53 31.79
N SER A 471 21.06 23.68 32.75
CA SER A 471 20.39 23.56 34.06
C SER A 471 20.53 24.82 34.93
N LYS A 472 21.57 25.64 34.75
CA LYS A 472 21.79 26.87 35.53
C LYS A 472 20.87 27.99 35.07
N THR A 473 20.79 28.23 33.76
CA THR A 473 19.97 29.30 33.18
C THR A 473 18.55 28.86 32.85
N LYS A 474 18.25 27.56 32.96
CA LYS A 474 16.98 26.95 32.53
C LYS A 474 16.64 27.24 31.06
N TYR A 475 17.68 27.40 30.24
CA TYR A 475 17.61 27.68 28.81
C TYR A 475 17.75 26.38 28.01
N LEU A 476 16.86 26.16 27.05
CA LEU A 476 16.90 25.04 26.12
C LEU A 476 17.09 25.56 24.69
N ASP A 477 18.14 25.08 24.01
CA ASP A 477 18.39 25.41 22.62
C ASP A 477 17.87 24.32 21.67
N LEU A 478 16.87 24.63 20.86
CA LEU A 478 16.38 23.76 19.78
C LEU A 478 16.57 24.43 18.41
N SER A 479 17.46 25.42 18.29
CA SER A 479 17.78 26.03 17.00
C SER A 479 18.51 25.06 16.07
N ASN A 480 18.18 25.11 14.77
CA ASN A 480 18.73 24.22 13.73
C ASN A 480 18.78 22.74 14.16
N PHE A 481 17.70 22.25 14.80
CA PHE A 481 17.74 20.99 15.54
C PHE A 481 18.12 19.78 14.68
N HIS A 482 17.67 19.74 13.43
CA HIS A 482 17.96 18.67 12.47
C HIS A 482 19.43 18.58 12.05
N ARG A 483 20.24 19.61 12.32
CA ARG A 483 21.68 19.68 12.01
C ARG A 483 22.58 19.39 13.21
N ASP A 484 22.03 18.97 14.35
CA ASP A 484 22.86 18.57 15.48
C ASP A 484 23.73 17.34 15.11
N PRO A 485 25.05 17.35 15.37
CA PRO A 485 25.95 16.25 15.03
C PRO A 485 25.55 14.88 15.61
N ASP A 486 24.86 14.87 16.76
CA ASP A 486 24.46 13.63 17.43
C ASP A 486 23.15 13.06 16.84
N ILE A 487 22.44 13.81 15.97
CA ILE A 487 21.18 13.38 15.35
C ILE A 487 21.21 13.36 13.82
N CYS A 488 21.93 14.27 13.16
CA CYS A 488 21.79 14.55 11.73
C CYS A 488 22.10 13.36 10.81
N ASP A 489 23.03 12.50 11.23
CA ASP A 489 23.45 11.32 10.48
C ASP A 489 22.54 10.11 10.75
N LEU A 490 21.92 10.09 11.93
CA LEU A 490 21.10 8.97 12.38
C LEU A 490 19.62 9.16 12.02
N ILE A 491 19.04 10.33 12.29
CA ILE A 491 17.61 10.62 12.18
C ILE A 491 17.41 11.99 11.55
N PHE A 492 16.66 12.05 10.46
CA PHE A 492 16.23 13.33 9.92
C PHE A 492 15.03 13.87 10.71
N CYS A 493 15.26 14.86 11.56
CA CYS A 493 14.28 15.39 12.51
C CYS A 493 13.95 16.88 12.27
N PRO A 494 13.30 17.23 11.15
CA PRO A 494 12.97 18.62 10.84
C PRO A 494 11.81 19.12 11.73
N LEU A 495 12.06 20.14 12.55
CA LEU A 495 11.03 20.75 13.41
C LEU A 495 9.97 21.53 12.62
N SER A 496 10.18 21.82 11.33
CA SER A 496 9.17 22.40 10.44
C SER A 496 7.90 21.54 10.32
N GLN A 497 8.00 20.25 10.57
CA GLN A 497 6.84 19.35 10.57
C GLN A 497 6.13 19.34 11.92
N ALA A 498 4.86 19.74 11.92
CA ALA A 498 4.07 19.90 13.15
C ALA A 498 4.03 18.65 14.05
N LYS A 499 4.01 17.44 13.48
CA LYS A 499 4.01 16.19 14.26
C LYS A 499 5.36 15.93 14.93
N ILE A 500 6.46 16.14 14.21
CA ILE A 500 7.82 15.97 14.74
C ILE A 500 8.05 17.01 15.84
N LEU A 501 7.72 18.28 15.57
CA LEU A 501 7.78 19.34 16.58
C LEU A 501 6.96 18.98 17.82
N SER A 502 5.72 18.52 17.65
CA SER A 502 4.89 18.10 18.79
C SER A 502 5.52 16.95 19.59
N HIS A 503 6.13 15.96 18.92
CA HIS A 503 6.83 14.86 19.59
C HIS A 503 8.03 15.37 20.40
N VAL A 504 8.86 16.24 19.81
CA VAL A 504 10.01 16.86 20.49
C VAL A 504 9.57 17.70 21.68
N LEU A 505 8.55 18.55 21.53
CA LEU A 505 8.05 19.40 22.61
C LEU A 505 7.37 18.60 23.72
N ASN A 506 6.70 17.48 23.39
CA ASN A 506 6.19 16.56 24.41
C ASN A 506 7.31 15.85 25.17
N ALA A 507 8.43 15.56 24.52
CA ALA A 507 9.63 15.06 25.19
C ALA A 507 10.24 16.12 26.12
N VAL A 508 10.29 17.39 25.70
CA VAL A 508 10.69 18.51 26.57
C VAL A 508 9.74 18.64 27.76
N LYS A 509 8.42 18.59 27.53
CA LYS A 509 7.40 18.65 28.57
C LYS A 509 7.56 17.55 29.63
N SER A 510 7.92 16.33 29.23
CA SER A 510 8.05 15.21 30.16
C SER A 510 9.35 15.26 30.97
N THR A 511 10.44 15.77 30.40
CA THR A 511 11.79 15.73 30.99
C THR A 511 12.25 17.04 31.63
N HIS A 512 11.83 18.19 31.08
CA HIS A 512 12.34 19.52 31.43
C HIS A 512 11.22 20.46 31.91
N LYS A 513 10.46 20.05 32.93
CA LYS A 513 9.30 20.82 33.46
C LYS A 513 9.64 22.21 34.03
N LEU A 514 10.92 22.48 34.32
CA LEU A 514 11.41 23.73 34.90
C LEU A 514 12.10 24.65 33.87
N VAL A 515 11.94 24.39 32.57
CA VAL A 515 12.51 25.23 31.51
C VAL A 515 11.87 26.62 31.55
N ALA A 516 12.71 27.67 31.49
CA ALA A 516 12.28 29.06 31.56
C ALA A 516 12.42 29.79 30.22
N SER A 517 13.32 29.32 29.35
CA SER A 517 13.54 29.90 28.02
C SER A 517 13.76 28.79 26.99
N ILE A 518 13.06 28.86 25.85
CA ILE A 518 13.24 27.91 24.74
C ILE A 518 13.60 28.67 23.46
N ASN A 519 14.64 28.21 22.75
CA ASN A 519 15.00 28.72 21.44
C ASN A 519 14.55 27.76 20.31
N LEU A 520 13.67 28.22 19.42
CA LEU A 520 13.17 27.47 18.25
C LEU A 520 13.52 28.18 16.93
N SER A 521 14.50 29.08 16.94
CA SER A 521 14.91 29.80 15.73
C SER A 521 15.50 28.89 14.65
N HIS A 522 15.44 29.31 13.39
CA HIS A 522 16.03 28.60 12.24
C HIS A 522 15.51 27.16 12.07
N ASN A 523 14.19 26.98 12.10
CA ASN A 523 13.55 25.67 11.96
C ASN A 523 12.46 25.63 10.88
N ASP A 524 12.36 26.66 10.03
CA ASP A 524 11.35 26.82 8.98
C ASP A 524 9.90 26.64 9.48
N LEU A 525 9.60 27.03 10.71
CA LEU A 525 8.28 26.82 11.31
C LEU A 525 7.24 27.69 10.59
N SER A 526 6.28 27.04 9.90
CA SER A 526 5.14 27.73 9.26
C SER A 526 3.85 27.63 10.07
N SER A 527 3.73 26.60 10.92
CA SER A 527 2.57 26.35 11.78
C SER A 527 3.01 26.27 13.24
N LEU A 528 2.39 27.08 14.09
CA LEU A 528 2.70 27.14 15.52
C LEU A 528 1.80 26.22 16.37
N ARG A 529 0.87 25.48 15.77
CA ARG A 529 -0.07 24.58 16.48
C ARG A 529 0.62 23.51 17.35
N ALA A 530 1.84 23.11 17.02
CA ALA A 530 2.56 22.13 17.82
C ALA A 530 3.00 22.69 19.20
N LEU A 531 3.03 24.02 19.38
CA LEU A 531 3.41 24.68 20.63
C LEU A 531 2.37 24.49 21.75
N GLU A 532 1.17 23.98 21.45
CA GLU A 532 0.18 23.60 22.46
C GLU A 532 0.73 22.59 23.49
N ALA A 533 1.72 21.80 23.09
CA ALA A 533 2.43 20.89 23.99
C ALA A 533 3.06 21.62 25.19
N LEU A 534 3.43 22.90 25.03
CA LEU A 534 4.10 23.71 26.04
C LEU A 534 3.15 24.42 27.00
N TRP A 535 1.83 24.41 26.77
CA TRP A 535 0.84 25.12 27.61
C TRP A 535 0.88 24.75 29.10
N MET A 536 1.36 23.55 29.43
CA MET A 536 1.46 23.08 30.82
C MET A 536 2.75 23.52 31.52
N ILE A 537 3.71 24.10 30.81
CA ILE A 537 5.00 24.54 31.37
C ILE A 537 4.85 25.98 31.88
N GLN A 538 4.39 26.10 33.12
CA GLN A 538 4.12 27.41 33.75
C GLN A 538 5.40 28.25 34.01
N THR A 539 6.58 27.62 34.00
CA THR A 539 7.86 28.31 34.21
C THR A 539 8.39 29.00 32.95
N LEU A 540 7.82 28.73 31.77
CA LEU A 540 8.31 29.22 30.49
C LEU A 540 7.93 30.68 30.29
N VAL A 541 8.92 31.57 30.34
CA VAL A 541 8.75 33.03 30.26
C VAL A 541 9.31 33.62 28.98
N LYS A 542 10.25 32.93 28.31
CA LYS A 542 10.90 33.40 27.08
C LYS A 542 10.81 32.39 25.94
N LEU A 543 10.44 32.85 24.75
CA LEU A 543 10.38 32.04 23.53
C LEU A 543 11.06 32.74 22.35
N ASP A 544 11.99 32.06 21.68
CA ASP A 544 12.63 32.54 20.45
C ASP A 544 12.06 31.83 19.22
N LEU A 545 11.44 32.59 18.31
CA LEU A 545 10.87 32.11 17.04
C LEU A 545 11.51 32.82 15.83
N ARG A 546 12.69 33.44 15.98
CA ARG A 546 13.36 34.16 14.88
C ARG A 546 13.69 33.25 13.70
N HIS A 547 13.78 33.82 12.50
CA HIS A 547 14.16 33.09 11.27
C HIS A 547 13.31 31.84 11.02
N ASN A 548 12.00 31.98 11.13
CA ASN A 548 11.01 30.97 10.78
C ASN A 548 10.09 31.49 9.66
N MET A 549 9.07 30.71 9.29
CA MET A 549 8.20 30.99 8.15
C MET A 549 6.77 31.38 8.58
N VAL A 550 6.64 32.06 9.73
CA VAL A 550 5.33 32.50 10.25
C VAL A 550 4.83 33.67 9.42
N LYS A 551 3.66 33.49 8.78
CA LYS A 551 3.14 34.43 7.78
C LYS A 551 2.14 35.42 8.37
N ASN A 552 1.27 34.97 9.28
CA ASN A 552 0.19 35.80 9.79
C ASN A 552 0.33 36.02 11.29
N ILE A 553 -0.04 37.22 11.74
CA ILE A 553 -0.03 37.53 13.18
C ILE A 553 -1.01 36.67 13.99
N LYS A 554 -2.13 36.26 13.37
CA LYS A 554 -3.12 35.36 13.99
C LYS A 554 -2.55 33.98 14.33
N ASP A 555 -1.48 33.56 13.67
CA ASP A 555 -0.82 32.28 13.98
C ASP A 555 -0.23 32.26 15.39
N LEU A 556 -0.01 33.44 16.01
CA LEU A 556 0.45 33.60 17.39
C LEU A 556 -0.63 33.33 18.44
N GLU A 557 -1.91 33.18 18.07
CA GLU A 557 -3.00 32.93 19.04
C GLU A 557 -2.77 31.66 19.87
N VAL A 558 -2.04 30.68 19.31
CA VAL A 558 -1.64 29.44 20.01
C VAL A 558 -0.78 29.73 21.26
N LEU A 559 -0.08 30.87 21.28
CA LEU A 559 0.76 31.29 22.39
C LEU A 559 -0.03 31.94 23.53
N ARG A 560 -1.30 32.32 23.31
CA ARG A 560 -2.11 33.08 24.29
C ARG A 560 -2.18 32.43 25.68
N PRO A 561 -2.30 31.09 25.83
CA PRO A 561 -2.30 30.45 27.14
C PRO A 561 -0.95 30.51 27.87
N MET A 562 0.14 30.82 27.15
CA MET A 562 1.49 30.89 27.69
C MET A 562 1.73 32.31 28.25
N GLN A 563 2.04 32.44 29.54
CA GLN A 563 2.32 33.73 30.18
C GLN A 563 3.74 34.24 29.86
N LEU A 564 4.04 34.41 28.57
CA LEU A 564 5.36 34.84 28.12
C LEU A 564 5.60 36.30 28.48
N SER A 565 6.78 36.59 29.04
CA SER A 565 7.28 37.95 29.28
C SER A 565 8.18 38.43 28.13
N GLU A 566 8.83 37.51 27.41
CA GLU A 566 9.73 37.81 26.29
C GLU A 566 9.49 36.91 25.08
N LEU A 567 9.36 37.51 23.89
CA LEU A 567 9.13 36.82 22.63
C LEU A 567 10.02 37.41 21.53
N LEU A 568 10.73 36.57 20.78
CA LEU A 568 11.58 37.00 19.66
C LEU A 568 10.97 36.52 18.35
N LEU A 569 10.67 37.42 17.40
CA LEU A 569 9.94 37.13 16.15
C LEU A 569 10.65 37.64 14.88
N ASP A 570 11.86 38.19 15.00
CA ASP A 570 12.61 38.77 13.89
C ASP A 570 12.75 37.82 12.70
N GLN A 571 12.78 38.39 11.49
CA GLN A 571 13.03 37.66 10.24
C GLN A 571 11.99 36.56 9.96
N ASN A 572 10.74 36.79 10.36
CA ASN A 572 9.58 36.04 9.87
C ASN A 572 8.84 36.85 8.79
N PRO A 573 8.20 36.21 7.79
CA PRO A 573 7.44 36.90 6.75
C PRO A 573 6.39 37.89 7.28
N LEU A 574 5.80 37.60 8.45
CA LEU A 574 4.82 38.48 9.09
C LEU A 574 5.33 39.90 9.35
N CYS A 575 6.64 40.07 9.56
CA CYS A 575 7.25 41.37 9.85
C CYS A 575 7.18 42.31 8.64
N GLN A 576 7.07 41.78 7.42
CA GLN A 576 6.98 42.57 6.19
C GLN A 576 5.65 43.32 6.05
N PHE A 577 4.61 42.93 6.78
CA PHE A 577 3.30 43.58 6.75
C PHE A 577 3.23 44.85 7.62
N TYR A 578 4.30 45.18 8.34
CA TYR A 578 4.35 46.35 9.22
C TYR A 578 5.50 47.26 8.80
N SER A 579 5.17 48.47 8.37
CA SER A 579 6.16 49.50 8.01
C SER A 579 6.74 50.21 9.24
N ASP A 580 5.97 50.24 10.34
CA ASP A 580 6.30 50.94 11.58
C ASP A 580 6.27 50.00 12.80
N GLU A 581 7.07 50.36 13.81
CA GLU A 581 7.23 49.61 15.06
C GLU A 581 5.93 49.56 15.90
N TYR A 582 5.21 50.68 15.97
CA TYR A 582 4.05 50.81 16.85
C TYR A 582 2.87 49.89 16.45
N PRO A 583 2.40 49.86 15.18
CA PRO A 583 1.35 48.93 14.77
C PRO A 583 1.74 47.46 14.97
N TYR A 584 3.01 47.12 14.75
CA TYR A 584 3.52 45.76 14.97
C TYR A 584 3.45 45.36 16.44
N ILE A 585 4.01 46.17 17.34
CA ILE A 585 3.97 45.94 18.80
C ILE A 585 2.53 45.88 19.30
N SER A 586 1.68 46.83 18.87
CA SER A 586 0.27 46.87 19.28
C SER A 586 -0.48 45.60 18.87
N ALA A 587 -0.24 45.10 17.67
CA ALA A 587 -0.93 43.91 17.17
C ALA A 587 -0.46 42.63 17.88
N VAL A 588 0.84 42.51 18.20
CA VAL A 588 1.36 41.37 18.98
C VAL A 588 0.86 41.43 20.43
N ARG A 589 0.88 42.60 21.07
CA ARG A 589 0.37 42.81 22.44
C ARG A 589 -1.14 42.55 22.54
N GLY A 590 -1.89 42.82 21.46
CA GLY A 590 -3.31 42.46 21.37
C GLY A 590 -3.57 40.95 21.50
N ILE A 591 -2.60 40.11 21.12
CA ILE A 591 -2.66 38.65 21.27
C ILE A 591 -2.04 38.20 22.60
N LEU A 592 -0.92 38.81 22.99
CA LEU A 592 -0.11 38.48 24.17
C LEU A 592 0.00 39.69 25.12
N PRO A 593 -0.99 39.92 26.00
CA PRO A 593 -1.03 41.10 26.86
C PRO A 593 0.03 41.09 27.97
N SER A 594 0.57 39.92 28.35
CA SER A 594 1.59 39.76 29.39
C SER A 594 3.02 40.08 28.92
N LEU A 595 3.20 40.42 27.64
CA LEU A 595 4.52 40.57 27.04
C LEU A 595 5.19 41.89 27.48
N LEU A 596 6.38 41.76 28.08
CA LEU A 596 7.19 42.90 28.53
C LEU A 596 8.27 43.29 27.51
N LYS A 597 8.74 42.32 26.72
CA LYS A 597 9.81 42.50 25.74
C LYS A 597 9.50 41.76 24.45
N LEU A 598 9.54 42.46 23.32
CA LEU A 598 9.37 41.89 21.99
C LEU A 598 10.66 42.13 21.21
N THR A 599 11.32 41.07 20.76
CA THR A 599 12.63 41.15 20.08
C THR A 599 13.67 41.79 21.02
N GLU A 600 14.12 43.01 20.74
CA GLU A 600 15.00 43.78 21.64
C GLU A 600 14.32 44.98 22.30
N VAL A 601 13.03 45.20 22.01
CA VAL A 601 12.26 46.38 22.41
C VAL A 601 11.51 46.11 23.71
N ILE A 602 11.66 47.01 24.69
CA ILE A 602 10.88 47.00 25.92
C ILE A 602 9.48 47.54 25.61
N VAL A 603 8.47 46.68 25.71
CA VAL A 603 7.06 47.01 25.44
C VAL A 603 6.39 47.64 26.68
N HIS A 604 7.08 47.63 27.82
CA HIS A 604 6.61 48.13 29.10
C HIS A 604 6.78 49.65 29.21
N CYS A 605 5.93 50.40 28.51
CA CYS A 605 5.66 51.80 28.81
C CYS A 605 4.20 52.10 28.43
N ASP A 606 3.40 52.53 29.41
CA ASP A 606 2.03 53.02 29.21
C ASP A 606 1.97 54.34 28.40
N ASN A 607 3.12 54.84 27.92
CA ASN A 607 3.26 55.91 26.94
C ASN A 607 4.18 55.46 25.80
N VAL A 608 3.58 54.91 24.74
CA VAL A 608 4.26 54.24 23.62
C VAL A 608 4.97 55.20 22.63
N ARG A 609 5.11 56.49 22.95
CA ARG A 609 5.78 57.48 22.07
C ARG A 609 7.30 57.61 22.28
N ALA A 610 7.89 56.94 23.26
CA ALA A 610 9.29 57.18 23.65
C ALA A 610 10.28 56.03 23.35
N CYS A 611 9.87 54.90 22.76
CA CYS A 611 10.76 53.72 22.61
C CYS A 611 11.43 53.54 21.23
N CYS A 612 11.11 54.36 20.24
CA CYS A 612 11.65 54.18 18.88
C CYS A 612 13.08 54.74 18.72
N LYS A 613 14.11 53.93 18.99
CA LYS A 613 15.48 54.18 18.49
C LYS A 613 16.22 52.98 17.91
N SER A 614 15.59 51.82 17.70
CA SER A 614 16.30 50.61 17.27
C SER A 614 15.63 49.80 16.15
N PHE A 615 14.93 50.44 15.21
CA PHE A 615 14.20 49.73 14.14
C PHE A 615 15.07 49.30 12.94
N SER A 616 16.34 49.70 12.87
CA SER A 616 17.22 49.44 11.71
C SER A 616 17.70 47.98 11.57
N TYR A 617 17.33 47.08 12.48
CA TYR A 617 17.72 45.66 12.45
C TYR A 617 16.59 44.67 12.09
N LEU A 618 15.32 45.11 12.09
CA LEU A 618 14.16 44.26 11.80
C LEU A 618 13.98 43.96 10.31
N VAL A 619 14.48 44.83 9.42
CA VAL A 619 14.46 44.66 7.97
C VAL A 619 15.89 44.36 7.51
N GLY A 620 16.22 43.07 7.34
CA GLY A 620 17.52 42.65 6.83
C GLY A 620 17.75 43.21 5.43
N ARG A 621 18.96 43.73 5.18
CA ARG A 621 19.44 44.24 3.88
C ARG A 621 19.04 43.30 2.73
N ALA A 622 17.99 43.65 2.01
CA ALA A 622 17.79 43.17 0.65
C ALA A 622 18.80 43.91 -0.23
N ASN A 623 19.69 43.15 -0.89
CA ASN A 623 20.50 43.65 -2.00
C ASN A 623 19.58 44.18 -3.09
N TRP A 624 19.47 45.50 -3.22
CA TRP A 624 18.95 46.14 -4.42
C TRP A 624 20.14 46.37 -5.35
N GLY A 625 20.44 45.34 -6.15
CA GLY A 625 21.24 45.48 -7.36
C GLY A 625 20.49 46.38 -8.34
N ALA A 626 21.26 47.25 -8.98
CA ALA A 626 20.83 48.17 -10.02
C ALA A 626 20.09 47.46 -11.16
N ASP A 627 19.02 48.09 -11.67
CA ASP A 627 18.91 48.42 -13.09
C ASP A 627 17.85 49.51 -13.34
N ILE A 628 18.39 50.69 -13.63
CA ILE A 628 17.99 51.76 -14.55
C ILE A 628 16.70 51.52 -15.38
N CYS A 629 15.69 52.40 -15.27
CA CYS A 629 15.37 53.43 -16.27
C CYS A 629 14.09 54.27 -15.96
N THR A 630 14.27 55.60 -15.94
CA THR A 630 13.36 56.71 -16.35
C THR A 630 12.00 56.87 -15.64
N ALA A 631 11.52 58.03 -15.19
CA ALA A 631 11.89 59.45 -15.23
C ALA A 631 11.00 60.12 -14.13
N SER A 632 11.40 61.13 -13.36
CA SER A 632 11.57 62.51 -13.80
C SER A 632 12.06 63.34 -12.61
N ARG A 633 13.02 64.23 -12.89
CA ARG A 633 13.63 65.21 -11.98
C ARG A 633 12.80 66.49 -11.97
N THR A 634 12.54 67.02 -10.77
CA THR A 634 12.36 68.44 -10.37
C THR A 634 11.95 68.38 -8.89
N ASP A 635 12.56 68.99 -7.88
CA ASP A 635 13.50 70.11 -7.81
C ASP A 635 14.38 69.98 -6.56
N THR A 636 15.61 70.43 -6.73
CA THR A 636 16.62 70.68 -5.70
C THR A 636 16.36 71.99 -4.95
N ASN A 637 16.87 72.05 -3.72
CA ASN A 637 17.20 73.24 -2.90
C ASN A 637 16.15 73.71 -1.88
N GLN A 638 16.34 73.30 -0.62
CA GLN A 638 16.54 74.30 0.43
C GLN A 638 17.47 73.79 1.53
N ILE A 639 18.36 74.70 1.92
CA ILE A 639 19.63 74.51 2.60
C ILE A 639 19.46 74.64 4.11
N ILE A 640 20.03 73.66 4.82
CA ILE A 640 20.85 73.71 6.05
C ILE A 640 20.90 75.06 6.80
N SER A 641 20.51 75.07 8.08
CA SER A 641 21.27 75.51 9.28
C SER A 641 20.27 75.72 10.45
N LYS A 642 20.51 75.40 11.72
CA LYS A 642 21.72 75.43 12.56
C LYS A 642 21.61 74.45 13.73
N ALA A 643 22.77 73.99 14.17
CA ALA A 643 23.04 73.28 15.40
C ALA A 643 22.83 74.15 16.66
N TYR A 644 22.35 73.50 17.73
CA TYR A 644 22.89 73.53 19.10
C TYR A 644 22.63 72.19 19.76
#